data_AF-A0A973ICV4-F1
#
_entry.id   AF-A0A973ICV4-F1
#
_cell.length_a   1.000
_cell.length_b   1.000
_cell.length_c   1.000
_cell.angle_alpha   90.00
_cell.angle_beta   90.00
_cell.angle_gamma   90.00
#
_symmetry.space_group_name_H-M   'P 1'
#
loop_
_entity.id
_entity.type
_entity.pdbx_description
1 polymer ?
#
loop_
_entity_poly.entity_id
_entity_poly.type
_entity_poly.pdbx_seq_one_letter_code
_entity_poly.pdbx_strand_id
1 'polypeptide(L)'
;MNNIKKTKLWQVAFPSGDTFEHHEHVKYFVDAFEKLRDKAGILVNEISSELPNYTVHDISHLDALWEVGSQIINDEIVLNPAEGFVLGGAFLLHDAAMTCAAYPGGLEEIKQTNAWKKVVARLQMDTDKEEIDEKLAIEIFLREQHAIKAEKLPFVTWPHPTNGREYSLIENEDLLNKFGQFIGQVAASHWWGHEKLEHEFKDKIIPAPSPFPSGWSIDLLKIACILRAADASQIDDRRSPGFLWALRQNKISGLSKSHWNFQNKLTQAQCRDDALYFGSTSSFTREEAADWWVLFDTLTMIDTELRGIDSILERNRPKSDRLKAKRVANIENPIALAKLIGTEDWHPVNTAFSISDIPGLIEKLGGAELYGNDSFVAVRELIQNAMDATRMRKMIEKNAQDSAVKVELSFKGKNPVLKVSDMGVGMSADEMMNKLLSFGNCGWLADQAIGEYTDILPNKDSVSGRYGIGFFSIFMLGNKVKVKSKRFDRSPDDTVILEFKRGLNERPILYKAEKQDRQTQGGTSIEVECDIKKLSKDSFWKHTGLWVDDEEQLQDLHHLLGSCFPCSEIKIQLETPYSSHVIDGSNWQTEPAEIFYKRVTGAGTFRFKEHDLARGGRGNIVIEQAVKALQIIKDIDGNVVGRASLLPRAFDYWRAVSGSFVSRGAAVGAGNFAGVFLGQPTKAARDSATPVACQTDILKWANNQASIWRGLLRDQPAEQMRIASYVSALQGELGELKICKIVDEFYSLTEFAELLKSIDGIWLAEGYSISHAETYLKQPKRCANIIEVSDDTPDIFSKNIRGVIG
;
A
#
# COMPACT_ATOMS: atom_id res chain seq x y z
N MET A 1 -9.75 -34.68 33.59
CA MET A 1 -10.96 -35.51 33.74
C MET A 1 -12.05 -34.94 34.65
N ASN A 2 -11.78 -34.62 35.94
CA ASN A 2 -12.82 -34.12 36.87
C ASN A 2 -13.48 -32.80 36.43
N ASN A 3 -12.83 -31.99 35.59
CA ASN A 3 -13.40 -30.76 35.03
C ASN A 3 -14.26 -31.04 33.79
N ILE A 4 -13.82 -31.91 32.86
CA ILE A 4 -14.59 -32.32 31.68
C ILE A 4 -15.96 -32.88 32.08
N LYS A 5 -15.99 -33.77 33.07
CA LYS A 5 -17.23 -34.42 33.55
C LYS A 5 -18.27 -33.44 34.13
N LYS A 6 -17.86 -32.22 34.47
CA LYS A 6 -18.73 -31.14 34.97
C LYS A 6 -19.27 -30.24 33.87
N THR A 7 -18.76 -30.36 32.65
CA THR A 7 -19.22 -29.55 31.52
C THR A 7 -20.62 -29.96 31.09
N LYS A 8 -21.42 -28.99 30.65
CA LYS A 8 -22.79 -29.25 30.19
C LYS A 8 -22.81 -30.21 29.01
N LEU A 9 -21.92 -30.02 28.04
CA LEU A 9 -21.80 -30.88 26.86
C LEU A 9 -21.54 -32.34 27.25
N TRP A 10 -20.63 -32.57 28.20
CA TRP A 10 -20.37 -33.92 28.72
C TRP A 10 -21.59 -34.51 29.42
N GLN A 11 -22.25 -33.74 30.29
CA GLN A 11 -23.42 -34.21 31.04
C GLN A 11 -24.61 -34.56 30.13
N VAL A 12 -24.78 -33.82 29.04
CA VAL A 12 -25.79 -34.12 28.01
C VAL A 12 -25.43 -35.43 27.30
N ALA A 13 -24.17 -35.61 26.90
CA ALA A 13 -23.72 -36.81 26.18
C ALA A 13 -23.68 -38.08 27.06
N PHE A 14 -23.29 -37.95 28.32
CA PHE A 14 -23.08 -39.05 29.26
C PHE A 14 -23.87 -38.78 30.56
N PRO A 15 -25.19 -39.03 30.56
CA PRO A 15 -26.01 -38.87 31.76
C PRO A 15 -25.52 -39.78 32.89
N SER A 16 -25.61 -39.29 34.13
CA SER A 16 -25.10 -39.97 35.32
C SER A 16 -26.23 -40.51 36.20
N GLY A 17 -26.06 -41.72 36.73
CA GLY A 17 -26.98 -42.36 37.69
C GLY A 17 -27.23 -43.84 37.38
N ASP A 18 -27.18 -44.70 38.40
CA ASP A 18 -27.43 -46.16 38.28
C ASP A 18 -28.87 -46.49 37.85
N THR A 19 -29.77 -45.50 37.88
CA THR A 19 -31.17 -45.60 37.43
C THR A 19 -31.34 -45.31 35.94
N PHE A 20 -30.29 -44.91 35.22
CA PHE A 20 -30.36 -44.68 33.77
C PHE A 20 -30.40 -46.02 33.03
N GLU A 21 -31.38 -46.17 32.13
CA GLU A 21 -31.46 -47.34 31.26
C GLU A 21 -30.19 -47.42 30.40
N HIS A 22 -29.53 -48.58 30.35
CA HIS A 22 -28.23 -48.78 29.69
C HIS A 22 -27.01 -48.10 30.34
N HIS A 23 -27.02 -47.81 31.64
CA HIS A 23 -25.87 -47.24 32.38
C HIS A 23 -24.54 -48.00 32.16
N GLU A 24 -24.56 -49.32 32.00
CA GLU A 24 -23.35 -50.11 31.69
C GLU A 24 -22.71 -49.73 30.34
N HIS A 25 -23.53 -49.45 29.31
CA HIS A 25 -23.04 -48.99 28.01
C HIS A 25 -22.49 -47.57 28.08
N VAL A 26 -23.09 -46.69 28.89
CA VAL A 26 -22.57 -45.34 29.15
C VAL A 26 -21.20 -45.44 29.81
N LYS A 27 -21.07 -46.25 30.87
CA LYS A 27 -19.80 -46.49 31.56
C LYS A 27 -18.75 -47.06 30.60
N TYR A 28 -19.15 -48.00 29.74
CA TYR A 28 -18.26 -48.57 28.73
C TYR A 28 -17.68 -47.52 27.77
N PHE A 29 -18.49 -46.58 27.28
CA PHE A 29 -18.01 -45.48 26.44
C PHE A 29 -17.10 -44.51 27.21
N VAL A 30 -17.43 -44.18 28.46
CA VAL A 30 -16.60 -43.30 29.30
C VAL A 30 -15.23 -43.93 29.56
N ASP A 31 -15.19 -45.21 29.94
CA ASP A 31 -13.94 -45.93 30.19
C ASP A 31 -13.08 -46.03 28.91
N ALA A 32 -13.72 -46.24 27.75
CA ALA A 32 -13.04 -46.27 26.46
C ALA A 32 -12.48 -44.89 26.06
N PHE A 33 -13.24 -43.82 26.30
CA PHE A 33 -12.80 -42.45 26.05
C PHE A 33 -11.62 -42.07 26.95
N GLU A 34 -11.63 -42.44 28.23
CA GLU A 34 -10.51 -42.17 29.15
C GLU A 34 -9.21 -42.82 28.66
N LYS A 35 -9.26 -44.09 28.23
CA LYS A 35 -8.09 -44.78 27.66
C LYS A 35 -7.61 -44.13 26.37
N LEU A 36 -8.52 -43.75 25.49
CA LEU A 36 -8.18 -43.04 24.25
C LEU A 36 -7.52 -41.69 24.57
N ARG A 37 -8.07 -40.94 25.54
CA ARG A 37 -7.56 -39.65 26.00
C ARG A 37 -6.14 -39.77 26.54
N ASP A 38 -5.84 -40.78 27.34
CA ASP A 38 -4.50 -40.97 27.91
C ASP A 38 -3.45 -41.20 26.82
N LYS A 39 -3.78 -42.00 25.79
CA LYS A 39 -2.88 -42.24 24.65
C LYS A 39 -2.77 -41.05 23.72
N ALA A 40 -3.89 -40.41 23.39
CA ALA A 40 -3.91 -39.19 22.59
C ALA A 40 -3.08 -38.09 23.27
N GLY A 41 -3.17 -37.97 24.60
CA GLY A 41 -2.37 -37.06 25.40
C GLY A 41 -0.86 -37.26 25.23
N ILE A 42 -0.39 -38.51 25.15
CA ILE A 42 1.02 -38.81 24.87
C ILE A 42 1.38 -38.35 23.45
N LEU A 43 0.55 -38.65 22.46
CA LEU A 43 0.79 -38.30 21.06
C LEU A 43 0.84 -36.78 20.84
N VAL A 44 -0.13 -36.02 21.37
CA VAL A 44 -0.19 -34.57 21.15
C VAL A 44 0.92 -33.79 21.86
N ASN A 45 1.53 -34.36 22.91
CA ASN A 45 2.66 -33.72 23.58
C ASN A 45 3.88 -33.58 22.65
N GLU A 46 4.02 -34.46 21.65
CA GLU A 46 5.09 -34.40 20.65
C GLU A 46 4.96 -33.19 19.72
N ILE A 47 3.74 -32.65 19.52
CA ILE A 47 3.48 -31.48 18.67
C ILE A 47 4.33 -30.29 19.12
N SER A 48 4.47 -30.09 20.44
CA SER A 48 5.20 -28.95 20.99
C SER A 48 6.72 -28.99 20.74
N SER A 49 7.26 -30.18 20.48
CA SER A 49 8.68 -30.42 20.16
C SER A 49 8.96 -30.09 18.69
N GLU A 50 8.06 -30.52 17.79
CA GLU A 50 8.23 -30.40 16.34
C GLU A 50 7.71 -29.07 15.78
N LEU A 51 6.67 -28.50 16.40
CA LEU A 51 6.05 -27.22 16.05
C LEU A 51 6.19 -26.20 17.19
N PRO A 52 7.43 -25.81 17.58
CA PRO A 52 7.67 -24.96 18.75
C PRO A 52 7.11 -23.53 18.61
N ASN A 53 6.81 -23.11 17.38
CA ASN A 53 6.23 -21.81 17.05
C ASN A 53 4.72 -21.74 17.31
N TYR A 54 4.03 -22.89 17.34
CA TYR A 54 2.58 -22.93 17.49
C TYR A 54 2.20 -22.68 18.94
N THR A 55 0.97 -22.21 19.16
CA THR A 55 0.34 -22.13 20.48
C THR A 55 0.24 -23.54 21.10
N VAL A 56 -0.20 -23.65 22.35
CA VAL A 56 -0.39 -24.96 22.99
C VAL A 56 -1.42 -25.80 22.21
N HIS A 57 -1.05 -27.02 21.83
CA HIS A 57 -1.92 -28.02 21.19
C HIS A 57 -1.84 -29.36 21.95
N ASP A 58 -1.67 -29.30 23.27
CA ASP A 58 -1.59 -30.48 24.13
C ASP A 58 -2.99 -30.90 24.64
N ILE A 59 -3.01 -31.89 25.54
CA ILE A 59 -4.26 -32.43 26.09
C ILE A 59 -5.13 -31.37 26.81
N SER A 60 -4.55 -30.28 27.29
CA SER A 60 -5.30 -29.19 27.95
C SER A 60 -6.17 -28.43 26.96
N HIS A 61 -5.70 -28.24 25.72
CA HIS A 61 -6.48 -27.67 24.63
C HIS A 61 -7.64 -28.60 24.24
N LEU A 62 -7.36 -29.88 24.03
CA LEU A 62 -8.39 -30.86 23.65
C LEU A 62 -9.49 -30.99 24.72
N ASP A 63 -9.11 -30.95 25.99
CA ASP A 63 -10.06 -30.94 27.11
C ASP A 63 -10.93 -29.67 27.14
N ALA A 64 -10.35 -28.52 26.79
CA ALA A 64 -11.06 -27.24 26.78
C ALA A 64 -12.19 -27.18 25.74
N LEU A 65 -12.15 -28.02 24.69
CA LEU A 65 -13.22 -28.11 23.70
C LEU A 65 -14.56 -28.55 24.31
N TRP A 66 -14.56 -29.34 25.38
CA TRP A 66 -15.78 -29.69 26.11
C TRP A 66 -16.40 -28.48 26.83
N GLU A 67 -15.56 -27.59 27.36
CA GLU A 67 -15.98 -26.36 28.04
C GLU A 67 -16.51 -25.34 27.02
N VAL A 68 -15.78 -25.11 25.93
CA VAL A 68 -16.21 -24.18 24.85
C VAL A 68 -17.45 -24.73 24.15
N GLY A 69 -17.50 -26.03 23.85
CA GLY A 69 -18.67 -26.69 23.31
C GLY A 69 -19.91 -26.53 24.19
N SER A 70 -19.75 -26.49 25.52
CA SER A 70 -20.84 -26.20 26.46
C SER A 70 -21.40 -24.78 26.36
N GLN A 71 -20.60 -23.81 25.93
CA GLN A 71 -21.05 -22.46 25.63
C GLN A 71 -21.78 -22.38 24.27
N ILE A 72 -21.42 -23.27 23.34
CA ILE A 72 -21.92 -23.25 21.97
C ILE A 72 -23.28 -23.93 21.84
N ILE A 73 -23.51 -25.04 22.56
CA ILE A 73 -24.78 -25.78 22.46
C ILE A 73 -25.93 -25.04 23.15
N ASN A 74 -27.14 -25.18 22.61
CA ASN A 74 -28.36 -24.69 23.25
C ASN A 74 -28.81 -25.65 24.39
N ASP A 75 -29.90 -25.33 25.10
CA ASP A 75 -30.44 -26.17 26.18
C ASP A 75 -31.31 -27.35 25.69
N GLU A 76 -31.73 -27.33 24.42
CA GLU A 76 -32.58 -28.34 23.76
C GLU A 76 -31.77 -29.42 23.02
N ILE A 77 -30.48 -29.20 22.73
CA ILE A 77 -29.61 -30.14 22.04
C ILE A 77 -29.51 -31.41 22.86
N VAL A 78 -29.85 -32.53 22.22
CA VAL A 78 -29.68 -33.87 22.79
C VAL A 78 -28.49 -34.54 22.10
N LEU A 79 -27.57 -35.06 22.90
CA LEU A 79 -26.50 -35.95 22.47
C LEU A 79 -26.65 -37.27 23.18
N ASN A 80 -26.71 -38.36 22.43
CA ASN A 80 -26.68 -39.69 23.04
C ASN A 80 -25.23 -40.14 23.31
N PRO A 81 -25.01 -41.19 24.13
CA PRO A 81 -23.68 -41.66 24.49
C PRO A 81 -22.79 -42.08 23.30
N ALA A 82 -23.38 -42.59 22.21
CA ALA A 82 -22.62 -42.95 21.01
C ALA A 82 -22.12 -41.69 20.28
N GLU A 83 -22.96 -40.67 20.12
CA GLU A 83 -22.56 -39.36 19.62
C GLU A 83 -21.50 -38.72 20.53
N GLY A 84 -21.67 -38.82 21.84
CA GLY A 84 -20.71 -38.37 22.85
C GLY A 84 -19.32 -39.01 22.69
N PHE A 85 -19.28 -40.33 22.46
CA PHE A 85 -18.04 -41.05 22.25
C PHE A 85 -17.36 -40.65 20.93
N VAL A 86 -18.13 -40.52 19.84
CA VAL A 86 -17.59 -40.10 18.54
C VAL A 86 -17.07 -38.67 18.59
N LEU A 87 -17.85 -37.74 19.15
CA LEU A 87 -17.45 -36.34 19.33
C LEU A 87 -16.20 -36.23 20.22
N GLY A 88 -16.18 -36.96 21.34
CA GLY A 88 -15.04 -36.99 22.23
C GLY A 88 -13.78 -37.54 21.57
N GLY A 89 -13.89 -38.64 20.83
CA GLY A 89 -12.79 -39.16 20.04
C GLY A 89 -12.30 -38.15 19.00
N ALA A 90 -13.21 -37.45 18.34
CA ALA A 90 -12.86 -36.44 17.35
C ALA A 90 -12.15 -35.22 17.97
N PHE A 91 -12.61 -34.75 19.15
CA PHE A 91 -11.90 -33.72 19.93
C PHE A 91 -10.45 -34.13 20.19
N LEU A 92 -10.19 -35.39 20.54
CA LEU A 92 -8.84 -35.86 20.84
C LEU A 92 -7.94 -36.00 19.61
N LEU A 93 -8.52 -36.23 18.43
CA LEU A 93 -7.76 -36.66 17.26
C LEU A 93 -7.68 -35.63 16.12
N HIS A 94 -8.48 -34.57 16.12
CA HIS A 94 -8.51 -33.58 15.03
C HIS A 94 -7.14 -32.95 14.74
N ASP A 95 -6.41 -32.56 15.79
CA ASP A 95 -5.06 -31.98 15.71
C ASP A 95 -3.94 -32.97 16.03
N ALA A 96 -4.26 -34.18 16.48
CA ALA A 96 -3.26 -35.16 16.92
C ALA A 96 -2.35 -35.67 15.80
N ALA A 97 -2.66 -35.34 14.54
CA ALA A 97 -1.82 -35.61 13.39
C ALA A 97 -0.81 -34.49 13.07
N MET A 98 -0.75 -33.41 13.85
CA MET A 98 0.25 -32.33 13.71
C MET A 98 1.64 -32.71 14.27
N THR A 99 2.01 -33.98 14.15
CA THR A 99 3.31 -34.50 14.58
C THR A 99 3.75 -35.66 13.69
N CYS A 100 5.06 -35.82 13.46
CA CYS A 100 5.63 -36.97 12.78
C CYS A 100 5.34 -38.28 13.53
N ALA A 101 5.12 -38.22 14.85
CA ALA A 101 4.72 -39.39 15.65
C ALA A 101 3.40 -40.01 15.18
N ALA A 102 2.55 -39.26 14.48
CA ALA A 102 1.32 -39.78 13.86
C ALA A 102 1.59 -40.71 12.66
N TYR A 103 2.84 -40.80 12.20
CA TYR A 103 3.30 -41.59 11.06
C TYR A 103 4.21 -42.71 11.60
N PRO A 104 3.78 -43.99 11.59
CA PRO A 104 4.57 -45.09 12.15
C PRO A 104 5.97 -45.24 11.53
N GLY A 105 6.14 -44.89 10.25
CA GLY A 105 7.46 -44.86 9.58
C GLY A 105 8.23 -43.55 9.77
N GLY A 106 7.72 -42.63 10.59
CA GLY A 106 8.32 -41.35 10.91
C GLY A 106 8.56 -40.46 9.68
N LEU A 107 9.67 -39.72 9.72
CA LEU A 107 10.03 -38.77 8.65
C LEU A 107 10.28 -39.47 7.30
N GLU A 108 10.74 -40.72 7.29
CA GLU A 108 10.97 -41.47 6.06
C GLU A 108 9.66 -41.81 5.34
N GLU A 109 8.60 -42.17 6.08
CA GLU A 109 7.25 -42.32 5.53
C GLU A 109 6.78 -41.00 4.90
N ILE A 110 6.95 -39.89 5.61
CA ILE A 110 6.56 -38.54 5.16
C ILE A 110 7.28 -38.19 3.86
N LYS A 111 8.60 -38.35 3.80
CA LYS A 111 9.45 -38.00 2.64
C LYS A 111 9.09 -38.74 1.36
N GLN A 112 8.54 -39.95 1.49
CA GLN A 112 8.12 -40.76 0.35
C GLN A 112 6.79 -40.31 -0.26
N THR A 113 5.98 -39.54 0.49
CA THR A 113 4.67 -39.08 0.03
C THR A 113 4.75 -38.07 -1.11
N ASN A 114 3.74 -38.06 -1.98
CA ASN A 114 3.61 -37.03 -3.02
C ASN A 114 3.35 -35.63 -2.43
N ALA A 115 2.70 -35.54 -1.27
CA ALA A 115 2.47 -34.27 -0.60
C ALA A 115 3.78 -33.62 -0.14
N TRP A 116 4.70 -34.39 0.45
CA TRP A 116 6.04 -33.90 0.81
C TRP A 116 6.79 -33.36 -0.41
N LYS A 117 6.84 -34.12 -1.51
CA LYS A 117 7.50 -33.71 -2.75
C LYS A 117 6.98 -32.37 -3.28
N LYS A 118 5.67 -32.11 -3.15
CA LYS A 118 5.05 -30.82 -3.54
C LYS A 118 5.46 -29.67 -2.62
N VAL A 119 5.53 -29.90 -1.31
CA VAL A 119 5.99 -28.87 -0.33
C VAL A 119 7.44 -28.48 -0.62
N VAL A 120 8.32 -29.46 -0.80
CA VAL A 120 9.74 -29.23 -1.13
C VAL A 120 9.89 -28.45 -2.44
N ALA A 121 9.19 -28.86 -3.50
CA ALA A 121 9.26 -28.18 -4.80
C ALA A 121 8.81 -26.70 -4.71
N ARG A 122 7.78 -26.41 -3.91
CA ARG A 122 7.28 -25.05 -3.67
C ARG A 122 8.31 -24.18 -2.97
N LEU A 123 8.94 -24.71 -1.91
CA LEU A 123 9.97 -24.00 -1.15
C LEU A 123 11.24 -23.72 -1.98
N GLN A 124 11.62 -24.64 -2.87
CA GLN A 124 12.76 -24.43 -3.77
C GLN A 124 12.50 -23.31 -4.78
N MET A 125 11.26 -23.19 -5.28
CA MET A 125 10.85 -22.10 -6.17
C MET A 125 10.86 -20.73 -5.48
N ASP A 126 10.41 -20.65 -4.22
CA ASP A 126 10.29 -19.38 -3.50
C ASP A 126 11.63 -18.81 -3.01
N THR A 127 12.67 -19.65 -2.88
CA THR A 127 13.94 -19.25 -2.23
C THR A 127 15.13 -19.11 -3.18
N ASP A 128 14.99 -19.44 -4.47
CA ASP A 128 16.09 -19.52 -5.45
C ASP A 128 17.32 -20.30 -4.92
N LYS A 129 17.08 -21.27 -4.03
CA LYS A 129 18.10 -22.11 -3.38
C LYS A 129 17.82 -23.59 -3.64
N GLU A 130 18.88 -24.35 -3.90
CA GLU A 130 18.78 -25.82 -4.04
C GLU A 130 18.52 -26.51 -2.69
N GLU A 131 19.05 -25.95 -1.59
CA GLU A 131 18.94 -26.51 -0.23
C GLU A 131 17.81 -25.83 0.56
N ILE A 132 16.85 -26.63 1.04
CA ILE A 132 15.68 -26.17 1.80
C ILE A 132 15.84 -26.39 3.30
N ASP A 133 15.21 -25.54 4.10
CA ASP A 133 15.08 -25.76 5.54
C ASP A 133 14.09 -26.92 5.80
N GLU A 134 14.62 -28.09 6.15
CA GLU A 134 13.82 -29.30 6.40
C GLU A 134 12.81 -29.10 7.54
N LYS A 135 13.13 -28.28 8.56
CA LYS A 135 12.20 -28.02 9.67
C LYS A 135 10.99 -27.24 9.19
N LEU A 136 11.21 -26.24 8.35
CA LEU A 136 10.12 -25.47 7.73
C LEU A 136 9.26 -26.36 6.82
N ALA A 137 9.88 -27.27 6.07
CA ALA A 137 9.16 -28.22 5.23
C ALA A 137 8.29 -29.20 6.06
N ILE A 138 8.80 -29.70 7.20
CA ILE A 138 8.03 -30.52 8.15
C ILE A 138 6.85 -29.73 8.70
N GLU A 139 7.07 -28.50 9.15
CA GLU A 139 6.01 -27.63 9.67
C GLU A 139 4.87 -27.45 8.66
N ILE A 140 5.21 -27.10 7.41
CA ILE A 140 4.22 -26.91 6.34
C ILE A 140 3.51 -28.22 6.02
N PHE A 141 4.24 -29.33 5.91
CA PHE A 141 3.67 -30.64 5.60
C PHE A 141 2.66 -31.09 6.66
N LEU A 142 3.06 -31.07 7.94
CA LEU A 142 2.21 -31.49 9.05
C LEU A 142 0.94 -30.65 9.09
N ARG A 143 1.06 -29.33 8.92
CA ARG A 143 -0.09 -28.42 8.85
C ARG A 143 -0.98 -28.69 7.64
N GLU A 144 -0.44 -28.96 6.46
CA GLU A 144 -1.27 -29.20 5.27
C GLU A 144 -1.94 -30.60 5.28
N GLN A 145 -1.37 -31.56 6.02
CA GLN A 145 -1.82 -32.96 5.98
C GLN A 145 -2.53 -33.45 7.24
N HIS A 146 -2.46 -32.72 8.37
CA HIS A 146 -3.02 -33.18 9.65
C HIS A 146 -4.48 -33.60 9.54
N ALA A 147 -5.37 -32.82 8.93
CA ALA A 147 -6.77 -33.18 8.81
C ALA A 147 -6.99 -34.48 8.00
N ILE A 148 -6.24 -34.69 6.91
CA ILE A 148 -6.30 -35.92 6.10
C ILE A 148 -5.79 -37.11 6.90
N LYS A 149 -4.73 -36.92 7.68
CA LYS A 149 -4.15 -37.98 8.52
C LYS A 149 -5.02 -38.26 9.75
N ALA A 150 -5.67 -37.26 10.33
CA ALA A 150 -6.64 -37.38 11.43
C ALA A 150 -7.80 -38.30 11.05
N GLU A 151 -8.24 -38.31 9.79
CA GLU A 151 -9.27 -39.24 9.29
C GLU A 151 -8.87 -40.71 9.49
N LYS A 152 -7.58 -41.01 9.32
CA LYS A 152 -7.04 -42.37 9.36
C LYS A 152 -6.47 -42.73 10.73
N LEU A 153 -6.23 -41.73 11.57
CA LEU A 153 -5.51 -41.86 12.83
C LEU A 153 -6.12 -42.90 13.80
N PRO A 154 -7.46 -43.08 13.90
CA PRO A 154 -8.03 -44.15 14.72
C PRO A 154 -7.51 -45.55 14.40
N PHE A 155 -7.17 -45.80 13.13
CA PHE A 155 -6.74 -47.11 12.61
C PHE A 155 -5.22 -47.26 12.53
N VAL A 156 -4.45 -46.24 12.91
CA VAL A 156 -2.98 -46.31 12.89
C VAL A 156 -2.50 -47.21 14.03
N THR A 157 -1.57 -48.11 13.72
CA THR A 157 -0.89 -48.96 14.69
C THR A 157 0.61 -48.66 14.72
N TRP A 158 1.18 -48.70 15.92
CA TRP A 158 2.61 -48.50 16.17
C TRP A 158 3.23 -49.80 16.69
N PRO A 159 4.14 -50.45 15.96
CA PRO A 159 4.81 -51.65 16.43
C PRO A 159 5.83 -51.32 17.51
N HIS A 160 5.85 -52.10 18.59
CA HIS A 160 6.91 -52.01 19.60
C HIS A 160 8.25 -52.42 18.98
N PRO A 161 9.33 -51.65 19.18
CA PRO A 161 10.60 -51.85 18.49
C PRO A 161 11.27 -53.21 18.76
N THR A 162 10.98 -53.85 19.90
CA THR A 162 11.69 -55.08 20.32
C THR A 162 10.84 -56.36 20.38
N ASN A 163 9.51 -56.24 20.49
CA ASN A 163 8.64 -57.42 20.67
C ASN A 163 7.51 -57.50 19.63
N GLY A 164 7.44 -56.55 18.70
CA GLY A 164 6.45 -56.54 17.62
C GLY A 164 5.00 -56.35 18.07
N ARG A 165 4.73 -56.10 19.36
CA ARG A 165 3.38 -55.80 19.83
C ARG A 165 2.91 -54.49 19.23
N GLU A 166 1.77 -54.51 18.56
CA GLU A 166 1.16 -53.31 18.01
C GLU A 166 0.40 -52.54 19.10
N TYR A 167 0.60 -51.23 19.14
CA TYR A 167 -0.17 -50.29 19.95
C TYR A 167 -1.12 -49.51 19.04
N SER A 168 -2.37 -49.37 19.46
CA SER A 168 -3.38 -48.52 18.81
C SER A 168 -3.89 -47.47 19.79
N LEU A 169 -4.44 -46.37 19.26
CA LEU A 169 -5.11 -45.35 20.06
C LEU A 169 -6.41 -45.89 20.69
N ILE A 170 -7.21 -46.62 19.90
CA ILE A 170 -8.41 -47.33 20.36
C ILE A 170 -8.03 -48.80 20.59
N GLU A 171 -7.92 -49.22 21.85
CA GLU A 171 -7.49 -50.59 22.21
C GLU A 171 -8.53 -51.65 21.92
N ASN A 172 -9.80 -51.30 22.03
CA ASN A 172 -10.89 -52.23 21.81
C ASN A 172 -11.20 -52.31 20.31
N GLU A 173 -10.87 -53.44 19.70
CA GLU A 173 -11.04 -53.69 18.27
C GLU A 173 -12.51 -53.58 17.83
N ASP A 174 -13.45 -53.99 18.67
CA ASP A 174 -14.88 -53.87 18.39
C ASP A 174 -15.34 -52.40 18.34
N LEU A 175 -14.89 -51.56 19.27
CA LEU A 175 -15.14 -50.12 19.23
C LEU A 175 -14.45 -49.45 18.05
N LEU A 176 -13.21 -49.84 17.72
CA LEU A 176 -12.49 -49.31 16.57
C LEU A 176 -13.23 -49.58 15.27
N ASN A 177 -13.67 -50.83 15.06
CA ASN A 177 -14.41 -51.23 13.87
C ASN A 177 -15.79 -50.54 13.78
N LYS A 178 -16.44 -50.29 14.92
CA LYS A 178 -17.77 -49.68 14.98
C LYS A 178 -17.77 -48.15 14.85
N PHE A 179 -16.79 -47.46 15.45
CA PHE A 179 -16.81 -46.00 15.60
C PHE A 179 -15.57 -45.30 15.03
N GLY A 180 -14.48 -46.02 14.77
CA GLY A 180 -13.22 -45.43 14.32
C GLY A 180 -13.36 -44.60 13.05
N GLN A 181 -14.16 -45.06 12.08
CA GLN A 181 -14.41 -44.33 10.85
C GLN A 181 -15.15 -43.01 11.12
N PHE A 182 -16.16 -43.01 12.00
CA PHE A 182 -16.93 -41.81 12.34
C PHE A 182 -16.07 -40.80 13.10
N ILE A 183 -15.26 -41.27 14.06
CA ILE A 183 -14.31 -40.42 14.79
C ILE A 183 -13.36 -39.75 13.81
N GLY A 184 -12.75 -40.52 12.90
CA GLY A 184 -11.83 -40.00 11.90
C GLY A 184 -12.49 -39.00 10.96
N GLN A 185 -13.67 -39.31 10.42
CA GLN A 185 -14.40 -38.41 9.52
C GLN A 185 -14.76 -37.09 10.18
N VAL A 186 -15.28 -37.13 11.41
CA VAL A 186 -15.62 -35.92 12.17
C VAL A 186 -14.35 -35.13 12.48
N ALA A 187 -13.29 -35.78 12.94
CA ALA A 187 -11.99 -35.14 13.21
C ALA A 187 -11.43 -34.44 11.97
N ALA A 188 -11.41 -35.11 10.81
CA ALA A 188 -10.92 -34.55 9.55
C ALA A 188 -11.79 -33.39 9.03
N SER A 189 -13.07 -33.40 9.39
CA SER A 189 -14.03 -32.40 8.92
C SER A 189 -13.74 -30.99 9.43
N HIS A 190 -12.93 -30.80 10.47
CA HIS A 190 -12.65 -29.45 11.01
C HIS A 190 -11.97 -28.52 10.00
N TRP A 191 -11.30 -29.09 8.99
CA TRP A 191 -10.59 -28.36 7.94
C TRP A 191 -11.33 -28.33 6.59
N TRP A 192 -12.55 -28.87 6.52
CA TRP A 192 -13.34 -28.86 5.28
C TRP A 192 -13.99 -27.49 5.05
N GLY A 193 -14.30 -27.16 3.78
CA GLY A 193 -15.20 -26.05 3.48
C GLY A 193 -16.65 -26.41 3.82
N HIS A 194 -17.46 -25.38 4.12
CA HIS A 194 -18.88 -25.51 4.47
C HIS A 194 -19.68 -26.37 3.47
N GLU A 195 -19.46 -26.19 2.17
CA GLU A 195 -20.15 -26.96 1.12
C GLU A 195 -19.81 -28.45 1.18
N LYS A 196 -18.53 -28.78 1.38
CA LYS A 196 -18.09 -30.18 1.51
C LYS A 196 -18.65 -30.81 2.77
N LEU A 197 -18.64 -30.09 3.89
CA LEU A 197 -19.22 -30.56 5.15
C LEU A 197 -20.69 -30.92 4.99
N GLU A 198 -21.48 -30.01 4.44
CA GLU A 198 -22.91 -30.24 4.19
C GLU A 198 -23.12 -31.40 3.22
N HIS A 199 -22.40 -31.43 2.10
CA HIS A 199 -22.53 -32.49 1.10
C HIS A 199 -22.24 -33.88 1.67
N GLU A 200 -21.16 -34.01 2.44
CA GLU A 200 -20.70 -35.30 2.96
C GLU A 200 -21.54 -35.83 4.13
N PHE A 201 -22.12 -34.95 4.96
CA PHE A 201 -22.74 -35.34 6.22
C PHE A 201 -24.25 -35.10 6.32
N LYS A 202 -24.89 -34.35 5.41
CA LYS A 202 -26.33 -34.03 5.51
C LYS A 202 -27.23 -35.25 5.72
N ASP A 203 -26.92 -36.36 5.03
CA ASP A 203 -27.71 -37.60 5.04
C ASP A 203 -27.14 -38.68 6.00
N LYS A 204 -26.04 -38.40 6.72
CA LYS A 204 -25.35 -39.37 7.58
C LYS A 204 -25.85 -39.33 9.03
N ILE A 205 -27.07 -39.84 9.22
CA ILE A 205 -27.63 -40.18 10.54
C ILE A 205 -27.62 -41.71 10.66
N ILE A 206 -26.63 -42.24 11.36
CA ILE A 206 -26.33 -43.68 11.36
C ILE A 206 -26.82 -44.34 12.65
N PRO A 207 -27.69 -45.36 12.61
CA PRO A 207 -28.09 -46.08 13.82
C PRO A 207 -26.90 -46.66 14.58
N ALA A 208 -26.98 -46.66 15.90
CA ALA A 208 -25.93 -47.24 16.74
C ALA A 208 -25.74 -48.74 16.43
N PRO A 209 -24.49 -49.24 16.33
CA PRO A 209 -24.24 -50.66 16.13
C PRO A 209 -24.62 -51.47 17.37
N SER A 210 -24.99 -52.75 17.19
CA SER A 210 -25.20 -53.69 18.32
C SER A 210 -23.93 -53.77 19.20
N PRO A 211 -24.03 -53.89 20.54
CA PRO A 211 -25.23 -54.07 21.35
C PRO A 211 -25.90 -52.77 21.81
N PHE A 212 -25.52 -51.62 21.28
CA PHE A 212 -26.04 -50.33 21.74
C PHE A 212 -27.49 -50.10 21.30
N PRO A 213 -28.28 -49.31 22.05
CA PRO A 213 -29.65 -48.98 21.67
C PRO A 213 -29.73 -48.37 20.28
N SER A 214 -30.65 -48.87 19.44
CA SER A 214 -30.81 -48.39 18.05
C SER A 214 -31.15 -46.89 17.97
N GLY A 215 -31.82 -46.36 19.00
CA GLY A 215 -32.14 -44.94 19.14
C GLY A 215 -30.91 -44.04 19.38
N TRP A 216 -29.74 -44.59 19.71
CA TRP A 216 -28.48 -43.83 19.81
C TRP A 216 -27.87 -43.60 18.42
N SER A 217 -28.68 -43.08 17.51
CA SER A 217 -28.24 -42.73 16.16
C SER A 217 -27.18 -41.63 16.21
N ILE A 218 -26.17 -41.74 15.36
CA ILE A 218 -25.02 -40.87 15.28
C ILE A 218 -25.24 -39.90 14.13
N ASP A 219 -25.55 -38.64 14.44
CA ASP A 219 -25.66 -37.60 13.45
C ASP A 219 -24.30 -36.93 13.23
N LEU A 220 -23.61 -37.33 12.15
CA LEU A 220 -22.27 -36.85 11.87
C LEU A 220 -22.22 -35.35 11.58
N LEU A 221 -23.27 -34.79 10.96
CA LEU A 221 -23.32 -33.35 10.67
C LEU A 221 -23.40 -32.55 11.96
N LYS A 222 -24.30 -32.95 12.87
CA LYS A 222 -24.50 -32.28 14.16
C LYS A 222 -23.21 -32.25 15.00
N ILE A 223 -22.56 -33.39 15.19
CA ILE A 223 -21.34 -33.46 16.01
C ILE A 223 -20.14 -32.81 15.33
N ALA A 224 -20.04 -32.84 13.99
CA ALA A 224 -19.02 -32.10 13.25
C ALA A 224 -19.20 -30.58 13.39
N CYS A 225 -20.43 -30.08 13.32
CA CYS A 225 -20.73 -28.67 13.59
C CYS A 225 -20.34 -28.25 15.02
N ILE A 226 -20.58 -29.11 16.02
CA ILE A 226 -20.16 -28.84 17.40
C ILE A 226 -18.62 -28.78 17.51
N LEU A 227 -17.90 -29.75 16.93
CA LEU A 227 -16.43 -29.73 16.89
C LEU A 227 -15.89 -28.47 16.25
N ARG A 228 -16.36 -28.12 15.05
CA ARG A 228 -15.88 -26.97 14.31
C ARG A 228 -16.09 -25.65 15.04
N ALA A 229 -17.28 -25.46 15.60
CA ALA A 229 -17.58 -24.27 16.38
C ALA A 229 -16.72 -24.20 17.64
N ALA A 230 -16.52 -25.33 18.33
CA ALA A 230 -15.74 -25.40 19.57
C ALA A 230 -14.25 -25.16 19.33
N ASP A 231 -13.68 -25.81 18.33
CA ASP A 231 -12.28 -25.67 17.94
C ASP A 231 -11.96 -24.23 17.51
N ALA A 232 -12.74 -23.68 16.56
CA ALA A 232 -12.55 -22.31 16.11
C ALA A 232 -12.62 -21.30 17.26
N SER A 233 -13.50 -21.52 18.24
CA SER A 233 -13.73 -20.59 19.36
C SER A 233 -12.75 -20.74 20.52
N GLN A 234 -11.89 -21.78 20.55
CA GLN A 234 -10.95 -22.01 21.65
C GLN A 234 -9.62 -21.27 21.41
N ILE A 235 -9.62 -19.97 21.69
CA ILE A 235 -8.47 -19.05 21.46
C ILE A 235 -8.04 -18.28 22.73
N ASP A 236 -8.40 -18.77 23.92
CA ASP A 236 -8.09 -18.11 25.20
C ASP A 236 -6.66 -18.36 25.72
N ASP A 237 -6.33 -17.79 26.88
CA ASP A 237 -5.02 -17.83 27.53
C ASP A 237 -4.44 -19.23 27.76
N ARG A 238 -5.27 -20.29 27.73
CA ARG A 238 -4.79 -21.68 27.81
C ARG A 238 -4.01 -22.11 26.56
N ARG A 239 -4.31 -21.49 25.40
CA ARG A 239 -3.50 -21.68 24.17
C ARG A 239 -2.17 -20.94 24.25
N SER A 240 -2.06 -19.92 25.09
CA SER A 240 -0.83 -19.17 25.31
C SER A 240 -0.59 -18.86 26.79
N PRO A 241 -0.22 -19.86 27.62
CA PRO A 241 -0.03 -19.65 29.05
C PRO A 241 1.11 -18.67 29.32
N GLY A 242 0.89 -17.67 30.17
CA GLY A 242 1.81 -16.53 30.30
C GLY A 242 3.25 -16.89 30.68
N PHE A 243 3.44 -17.86 31.57
CA PHE A 243 4.79 -18.32 31.91
C PHE A 243 5.47 -19.05 30.75
N LEU A 244 4.73 -19.90 30.03
CA LEU A 244 5.25 -20.59 28.84
C LEU A 244 5.61 -19.60 27.73
N TRP A 245 4.77 -18.58 27.54
CA TRP A 245 5.04 -17.48 26.61
C TRP A 245 6.35 -16.77 26.96
N ALA A 246 6.53 -16.38 28.23
CA ALA A 246 7.74 -15.71 28.71
C ALA A 246 9.03 -16.53 28.44
N LEU A 247 8.95 -17.86 28.52
CA LEU A 247 10.06 -18.77 28.23
C LEU A 247 10.35 -18.95 26.73
N ARG A 248 9.33 -18.83 25.87
CA ARG A 248 9.43 -19.11 24.43
C ARG A 248 9.53 -17.87 23.55
N GLN A 249 9.23 -16.67 24.05
CA GLN A 249 9.14 -15.43 23.26
C GLN A 249 10.37 -15.10 22.38
N ASN A 250 11.56 -15.59 22.74
CA ASN A 250 12.80 -15.38 21.99
C ASN A 250 13.03 -16.43 20.88
N LYS A 251 12.23 -17.49 20.84
CA LYS A 251 12.30 -18.58 19.86
C LYS A 251 11.21 -18.50 18.79
N ILE A 252 10.15 -17.74 19.05
CA ILE A 252 8.96 -17.63 18.20
C ILE A 252 9.06 -16.35 17.36
N SER A 253 8.91 -16.47 16.05
CA SER A 253 9.05 -15.36 15.09
C SER A 253 7.73 -15.05 14.37
N GLY A 254 7.68 -13.87 13.74
CA GLY A 254 6.64 -13.49 12.78
C GLY A 254 5.20 -13.51 13.33
N LEU A 255 4.28 -14.03 12.51
CA LEU A 255 2.84 -14.11 12.77
C LEU A 255 2.48 -14.91 14.03
N SER A 256 3.24 -15.96 14.32
CA SER A 256 2.99 -16.81 15.50
C SER A 256 3.14 -16.02 16.80
N LYS A 257 4.07 -15.07 16.87
CA LYS A 257 4.23 -14.20 18.05
C LYS A 257 2.97 -13.38 18.34
N SER A 258 2.29 -12.89 17.30
CA SER A 258 1.02 -12.18 17.46
C SER A 258 -0.07 -13.08 18.02
N HIS A 259 -0.17 -14.33 17.53
CA HIS A 259 -1.09 -15.33 18.09
C HIS A 259 -0.83 -15.61 19.56
N TRP A 260 0.43 -15.76 19.96
CA TRP A 260 0.78 -15.91 21.38
C TRP A 260 0.38 -14.67 22.20
N ASN A 261 0.74 -13.48 21.74
CA ASN A 261 0.46 -12.24 22.46
C ASN A 261 -1.04 -12.02 22.71
N PHE A 262 -1.88 -12.11 21.67
CA PHE A 262 -3.30 -11.81 21.84
C PHE A 262 -4.02 -12.91 22.63
N GLN A 263 -3.72 -14.19 22.38
CA GLN A 263 -4.39 -15.29 23.08
C GLN A 263 -4.05 -15.27 24.56
N ASN A 264 -2.81 -14.92 24.92
CA ASN A 264 -2.41 -14.76 26.33
C ASN A 264 -3.25 -13.71 27.07
N LYS A 265 -3.76 -12.70 26.36
CA LYS A 265 -4.63 -11.65 26.92
C LYS A 265 -6.11 -12.01 26.91
N LEU A 266 -6.54 -13.02 26.16
CA LEU A 266 -7.96 -13.34 26.02
C LEU A 266 -8.50 -14.13 27.21
N THR A 267 -9.71 -13.77 27.63
CA THR A 267 -10.50 -14.58 28.56
C THR A 267 -11.25 -15.69 27.82
N GLN A 268 -11.73 -16.69 28.57
CA GLN A 268 -12.60 -17.74 28.03
C GLN A 268 -13.84 -17.16 27.36
N ALA A 269 -14.22 -17.75 26.22
CA ALA A 269 -15.41 -17.36 25.48
C ALA A 269 -16.68 -17.65 26.28
N GLN A 270 -17.66 -16.75 26.22
CA GLN A 270 -18.96 -16.94 26.85
C GLN A 270 -20.09 -16.66 25.86
N CYS A 271 -21.04 -17.58 25.73
CA CYS A 271 -22.22 -17.32 24.91
C CYS A 271 -23.29 -16.56 25.70
N ARG A 272 -23.68 -15.37 25.22
CA ARG A 272 -24.82 -14.61 25.73
C ARG A 272 -25.80 -14.39 24.59
N ASP A 273 -27.06 -14.72 24.84
CA ASP A 273 -28.10 -14.83 23.81
C ASP A 273 -27.66 -15.78 22.69
N ASP A 274 -27.33 -15.24 21.51
CA ASP A 274 -26.87 -15.97 20.33
C ASP A 274 -25.41 -15.69 19.94
N ALA A 275 -24.68 -14.89 20.72
CA ALA A 275 -23.35 -14.42 20.38
C ALA A 275 -22.27 -14.90 21.35
N LEU A 276 -21.10 -15.27 20.83
CA LEU A 276 -19.90 -15.49 21.63
C LEU A 276 -19.23 -14.17 21.97
N TYR A 277 -19.02 -13.95 23.25
CA TYR A 277 -18.30 -12.81 23.80
C TYR A 277 -16.88 -13.22 24.16
N PHE A 278 -15.92 -12.41 23.72
CA PHE A 278 -14.53 -12.48 24.10
C PHE A 278 -14.17 -11.19 24.84
N GLY A 279 -13.43 -11.33 25.93
CA GLY A 279 -12.89 -10.21 26.70
C GLY A 279 -11.37 -10.30 26.78
N SER A 280 -10.73 -9.24 27.24
CA SER A 280 -9.30 -9.23 27.52
C SER A 280 -8.99 -8.93 28.99
N THR A 281 -7.91 -9.53 29.50
CA THR A 281 -7.39 -9.30 30.86
C THR A 281 -6.68 -7.96 31.00
N SER A 282 -6.25 -7.38 29.88
CA SER A 282 -5.60 -6.07 29.78
C SER A 282 -5.93 -5.41 28.44
N SER A 283 -5.70 -4.10 28.35
CA SER A 283 -5.80 -3.38 27.07
C SER A 283 -4.57 -3.64 26.19
N PHE A 284 -4.72 -3.47 24.89
CA PHE A 284 -3.64 -3.55 23.91
C PHE A 284 -2.98 -2.18 23.75
N THR A 285 -1.67 -2.08 23.96
CA THR A 285 -0.92 -0.82 23.79
C THR A 285 -0.73 -0.49 22.31
N ARG A 286 -0.21 0.71 22.00
CA ARG A 286 0.11 1.11 20.62
C ARG A 286 1.10 0.16 19.93
N GLU A 287 1.99 -0.46 20.68
CA GLU A 287 2.99 -1.42 20.20
C GLU A 287 2.37 -2.77 19.85
N GLU A 288 1.25 -3.12 20.50
CA GLU A 288 0.51 -4.36 20.31
C GLU A 288 -0.65 -4.21 19.32
N ALA A 289 -0.75 -3.07 18.61
CA ALA A 289 -1.82 -2.83 17.65
C ALA A 289 -1.89 -3.87 16.53
N ALA A 290 -0.73 -4.40 16.10
CA ALA A 290 -0.68 -5.50 15.13
C ALA A 290 -1.32 -6.78 15.71
N ASP A 291 -1.06 -7.09 16.98
CA ASP A 291 -1.60 -8.28 17.64
C ASP A 291 -3.12 -8.17 17.83
N TRP A 292 -3.62 -6.97 18.13
CA TRP A 292 -5.06 -6.69 18.20
C TRP A 292 -5.74 -6.89 16.83
N TRP A 293 -5.09 -6.51 15.74
CA TRP A 293 -5.65 -6.73 14.39
C TRP A 293 -5.65 -8.21 14.00
N VAL A 294 -4.60 -8.97 14.34
CA VAL A 294 -4.61 -10.43 14.14
C VAL A 294 -5.73 -11.08 14.94
N LEU A 295 -5.99 -10.60 16.17
CA LEU A 295 -7.15 -11.01 16.97
C LEU A 295 -8.48 -10.68 16.26
N PHE A 296 -8.65 -9.45 15.77
CA PHE A 296 -9.86 -9.06 15.04
C PHE A 296 -10.11 -9.94 13.82
N ASP A 297 -9.08 -10.22 13.02
CA ASP A 297 -9.19 -11.08 11.84
C ASP A 297 -9.49 -12.54 12.25
N THR A 298 -8.89 -13.04 13.34
CA THR A 298 -9.20 -14.36 13.91
C THR A 298 -10.65 -14.46 14.36
N LEU A 299 -11.17 -13.45 15.07
CA LEU A 299 -12.57 -13.40 15.50
C LEU A 299 -13.54 -13.26 14.32
N THR A 300 -13.14 -12.58 13.24
CA THR A 300 -13.92 -12.50 12.01
C THR A 300 -14.02 -13.86 11.31
N MET A 301 -12.93 -14.64 11.30
CA MET A 301 -12.95 -16.01 10.81
C MET A 301 -13.89 -16.90 11.65
N ILE A 302 -13.85 -16.77 12.98
CA ILE A 302 -14.76 -17.48 13.89
C ILE A 302 -16.22 -17.08 13.64
N ASP A 303 -16.51 -15.79 13.47
CA ASP A 303 -17.87 -15.32 13.14
C ASP A 303 -18.38 -15.93 11.84
N THR A 304 -17.53 -16.01 10.82
CA THR A 304 -17.85 -16.62 9.52
C THR A 304 -18.16 -18.11 9.68
N GLU A 305 -17.34 -18.83 10.45
CA GLU A 305 -17.54 -20.25 10.74
C GLU A 305 -18.87 -20.50 11.48
N LEU A 306 -19.16 -19.73 12.53
CA LEU A 306 -20.41 -19.87 13.29
C LEU A 306 -21.65 -19.60 12.44
N ARG A 307 -21.62 -18.55 11.60
CA ARG A 307 -22.72 -18.24 10.67
C ARG A 307 -22.90 -19.31 9.61
N GLY A 308 -21.80 -19.84 9.09
CA GLY A 308 -21.81 -20.94 8.12
C GLY A 308 -22.42 -22.21 8.72
N ILE A 309 -22.01 -22.58 9.93
CA ILE A 309 -22.57 -23.70 10.69
C ILE A 309 -24.06 -23.50 10.97
N ASP A 310 -24.48 -22.34 11.46
CA ASP A 310 -25.90 -22.06 11.75
C ASP A 310 -26.75 -22.16 10.48
N SER A 311 -26.23 -21.67 9.34
CA SER A 311 -26.89 -21.78 8.04
C SER A 311 -27.04 -23.24 7.59
N ILE A 312 -26.01 -24.07 7.78
CA ILE A 312 -26.06 -25.50 7.44
C ILE A 312 -27.07 -26.23 8.32
N LEU A 313 -27.03 -26.01 9.64
CA LEU A 313 -27.96 -26.66 10.57
C LEU A 313 -29.40 -26.23 10.34
N GLU A 314 -29.65 -24.95 10.04
CA GLU A 314 -30.99 -24.44 9.72
C GLU A 314 -31.61 -25.14 8.49
N ARG A 315 -30.81 -25.48 7.48
CA ARG A 315 -31.29 -26.18 6.28
C ARG A 315 -31.53 -27.68 6.49
N ASN A 316 -30.72 -28.31 7.34
CA ASN A 316 -30.63 -29.77 7.38
C ASN A 316 -31.17 -30.40 8.66
N ARG A 317 -31.41 -29.61 9.73
CA ARG A 317 -31.74 -30.12 11.06
C ARG A 317 -32.89 -29.34 11.72
N PRO A 318 -33.62 -29.96 12.66
CA PRO A 318 -34.66 -29.27 13.41
C PRO A 318 -34.06 -28.12 14.24
N LYS A 319 -34.92 -27.16 14.62
CA LYS A 319 -34.51 -25.99 15.41
C LYS A 319 -33.82 -26.37 16.73
N SER A 320 -34.19 -27.48 17.34
CA SER A 320 -33.58 -28.02 18.57
C SER A 320 -32.09 -28.33 18.42
N ASP A 321 -31.64 -28.68 17.20
CA ASP A 321 -30.24 -29.05 16.93
C ASP A 321 -29.38 -27.85 16.48
N ARG A 322 -29.96 -26.67 16.32
CA ARG A 322 -29.20 -25.45 16.00
C ARG A 322 -28.35 -25.03 17.19
N LEU A 323 -27.12 -24.60 16.95
CA LEU A 323 -26.26 -24.10 18.03
C LEU A 323 -26.81 -22.81 18.63
N LYS A 324 -26.50 -22.57 19.92
CA LYS A 324 -26.79 -21.32 20.61
C LYS A 324 -25.91 -20.20 20.07
N ALA A 325 -24.61 -20.45 19.98
CA ALA A 325 -23.65 -19.54 19.40
C ALA A 325 -23.74 -19.52 17.87
N LYS A 326 -24.07 -18.36 17.30
CA LYS A 326 -24.27 -18.17 15.85
C LYS A 326 -23.38 -17.10 15.24
N ARG A 327 -22.76 -16.28 16.08
CA ARG A 327 -21.94 -15.11 15.70
C ARG A 327 -21.00 -14.73 16.82
N VAL A 328 -20.03 -13.87 16.52
CA VAL A 328 -19.18 -13.18 17.51
C VAL A 328 -19.79 -11.82 17.85
N ALA A 329 -19.75 -11.43 19.12
CA ALA A 329 -20.27 -10.15 19.58
C ALA A 329 -19.40 -8.97 19.12
N ASN A 330 -20.03 -7.90 18.63
CA ASN A 330 -19.42 -6.62 18.22
C ASN A 330 -18.37 -6.72 17.10
N ILE A 331 -18.32 -7.83 16.35
CA ILE A 331 -17.29 -8.07 15.34
C ILE A 331 -17.49 -7.22 14.07
N GLU A 332 -18.71 -6.75 13.83
CA GLU A 332 -19.07 -5.92 12.69
C GLU A 332 -18.35 -4.56 12.64
N ASN A 333 -17.83 -4.10 13.78
CA ASN A 333 -17.14 -2.84 13.89
C ASN A 333 -15.96 -2.94 14.87
N PRO A 334 -14.70 -2.72 14.44
CA PRO A 334 -13.56 -2.84 15.34
C PRO A 334 -13.61 -1.86 16.52
N ILE A 335 -14.23 -0.69 16.35
CA ILE A 335 -14.46 0.27 17.45
C ILE A 335 -15.45 -0.30 18.46
N ALA A 336 -16.46 -1.07 18.01
CA ALA A 336 -17.40 -1.75 18.91
C ALA A 336 -16.74 -2.92 19.64
N LEU A 337 -15.90 -3.70 18.95
CA LEU A 337 -15.11 -4.76 19.56
C LEU A 337 -14.11 -4.21 20.59
N ALA A 338 -13.48 -3.07 20.31
CA ALA A 338 -12.54 -2.40 21.21
C ALA A 338 -13.15 -2.02 22.58
N LYS A 339 -14.49 -1.93 22.67
CA LYS A 339 -15.17 -1.73 23.97
C LYS A 339 -15.15 -2.97 24.86
N LEU A 340 -15.05 -4.16 24.26
CA LEU A 340 -14.94 -5.45 24.97
C LEU A 340 -13.47 -5.86 25.15
N ILE A 341 -12.65 -5.57 24.14
CA ILE A 341 -11.23 -5.91 24.06
C ILE A 341 -10.45 -4.61 23.93
N GLY A 342 -10.13 -4.00 25.07
CA GLY A 342 -9.64 -2.63 25.19
C GLY A 342 -8.36 -2.32 24.41
N THR A 343 -8.25 -1.07 23.94
CA THR A 343 -7.03 -0.48 23.39
C THR A 343 -6.59 0.69 24.28
N GLU A 344 -5.28 0.86 24.47
CA GLU A 344 -4.70 1.89 25.34
C GLU A 344 -4.13 3.05 24.53
N ASP A 345 -4.76 4.22 24.62
CA ASP A 345 -4.34 5.46 23.93
C ASP A 345 -4.31 5.38 22.39
N TRP A 346 -5.03 4.42 21.79
CA TRP A 346 -5.29 4.37 20.34
C TRP A 346 -6.66 3.73 20.05
N HIS A 347 -7.16 3.94 18.83
CA HIS A 347 -8.41 3.34 18.38
C HIS A 347 -8.19 2.55 17.08
N PRO A 348 -8.77 1.36 16.94
CA PRO A 348 -8.68 0.61 15.70
C PRO A 348 -9.57 1.26 14.64
N VAL A 349 -8.98 1.54 13.49
CA VAL A 349 -9.68 2.13 12.34
C VAL A 349 -9.81 1.08 11.25
N ASN A 350 -11.04 0.72 10.91
CA ASN A 350 -11.28 -0.09 9.73
C ASN A 350 -11.08 0.80 8.51
N THR A 351 -9.93 0.68 7.84
CA THR A 351 -9.84 1.19 6.47
C THR A 351 -10.71 0.29 5.61
N ALA A 352 -11.75 0.84 4.96
CA ALA A 352 -12.71 0.07 4.15
C ALA A 352 -12.07 -0.77 3.03
N PHE A 353 -10.77 -0.58 2.79
CA PHE A 353 -9.95 -1.39 1.92
C PHE A 353 -9.07 -2.30 2.77
N SER A 354 -9.15 -3.61 2.52
CA SER A 354 -8.04 -4.50 2.81
C SER A 354 -6.84 -3.93 2.06
N ILE A 355 -5.85 -3.45 2.80
CA ILE A 355 -4.64 -2.83 2.27
C ILE A 355 -3.76 -3.89 1.57
N SER A 356 -4.29 -5.07 1.25
CA SER A 356 -3.60 -6.11 0.52
C SER A 356 -3.44 -5.81 -0.98
N ASP A 357 -4.34 -5.05 -1.60
CA ASP A 357 -4.28 -4.76 -3.06
C ASP A 357 -3.71 -3.36 -3.39
N ILE A 358 -3.76 -2.43 -2.44
CA ILE A 358 -3.22 -1.07 -2.61
C ILE A 358 -1.67 -1.06 -2.79
N PRO A 359 -0.85 -1.86 -2.06
CA PRO A 359 0.59 -1.90 -2.25
C PRO A 359 0.98 -2.30 -3.67
N GLY A 360 0.35 -3.36 -4.20
CA GLY A 360 0.57 -3.81 -5.57
C GLY A 360 0.06 -2.79 -6.60
N LEU A 361 -1.05 -2.10 -6.30
CA LEU A 361 -1.56 -1.03 -7.14
C LEU A 361 -0.64 0.20 -7.12
N ILE A 362 -0.07 0.61 -5.99
CA ILE A 362 0.91 1.72 -5.93
C ILE A 362 2.24 1.30 -6.55
N GLU A 363 2.63 0.03 -6.50
CA GLU A 363 3.81 -0.43 -7.22
C GLU A 363 3.59 -0.38 -8.74
N LYS A 364 2.39 -0.75 -9.22
CA LYS A 364 2.01 -0.71 -10.64
C LYS A 364 1.74 0.71 -11.15
N LEU A 365 0.96 1.51 -10.42
CA LEU A 365 0.60 2.90 -10.74
C LEU A 365 1.70 3.90 -10.35
N GLY A 366 2.50 3.61 -9.34
CA GLY A 366 3.69 4.38 -8.95
C GLY A 366 4.93 4.02 -9.76
N GLY A 367 4.95 2.85 -10.39
CA GLY A 367 5.92 2.48 -11.42
C GLY A 367 5.51 2.98 -12.81
N ALA A 368 6.39 2.74 -13.79
CA ALA A 368 6.40 3.12 -15.22
C ALA A 368 5.09 3.59 -15.94
N GLU A 369 3.89 3.16 -15.55
CA GLU A 369 2.63 3.45 -16.24
C GLU A 369 1.99 4.81 -15.91
N LEU A 370 2.26 5.42 -14.74
CA LEU A 370 1.57 6.65 -14.31
C LEU A 370 2.51 7.76 -13.81
N TYR A 371 3.56 7.44 -13.06
CA TYR A 371 4.52 8.43 -12.54
C TYR A 371 5.97 8.22 -13.00
N GLY A 372 6.26 7.12 -13.71
CA GLY A 372 7.63 6.75 -14.08
C GLY A 372 8.49 6.34 -12.88
N ASN A 373 9.80 6.15 -13.07
CA ASN A 373 10.75 5.91 -11.98
C ASN A 373 11.20 7.23 -11.32
N ASP A 374 10.27 8.16 -11.07
CA ASP A 374 10.55 9.44 -10.42
C ASP A 374 9.73 9.59 -9.13
N SER A 375 10.33 9.17 -8.01
CA SER A 375 9.68 9.33 -6.70
C SER A 375 9.68 10.76 -6.15
N PHE A 376 10.27 11.75 -6.83
CA PHE A 376 10.10 13.17 -6.47
C PHE A 376 8.64 13.65 -6.62
N VAL A 377 7.86 12.96 -7.47
CA VAL A 377 6.43 13.21 -7.60
C VAL A 377 5.71 13.19 -6.25
N ALA A 378 6.11 12.32 -5.33
CA ALA A 378 5.52 12.26 -3.99
C ALA A 378 5.71 13.56 -3.21
N VAL A 379 6.91 14.17 -3.27
CA VAL A 379 7.20 15.46 -2.65
C VAL A 379 6.34 16.57 -3.28
N ARG A 380 6.23 16.54 -4.61
CA ARG A 380 5.41 17.50 -5.37
C ARG A 380 3.93 17.41 -4.98
N GLU A 381 3.35 16.21 -4.89
CA GLU A 381 1.95 16.02 -4.49
C GLU A 381 1.70 16.46 -3.04
N LEU A 382 2.62 16.18 -2.11
CA LEU A 382 2.49 16.65 -0.71
C LEU A 382 2.47 18.18 -0.61
N ILE A 383 3.39 18.85 -1.30
CA ILE A 383 3.45 20.33 -1.30
C ILE A 383 2.20 20.92 -1.96
N GLN A 384 1.72 20.33 -3.06
CA GLN A 384 0.49 20.80 -3.70
C GLN A 384 -0.74 20.62 -2.81
N ASN A 385 -0.87 19.49 -2.12
CA ASN A 385 -1.95 19.26 -1.15
C ASN A 385 -1.90 20.29 0.00
N ALA A 386 -0.71 20.58 0.51
CA ALA A 386 -0.47 21.62 1.52
C ALA A 386 -0.84 23.03 1.02
N MET A 387 -0.49 23.35 -0.24
CA MET A 387 -0.86 24.62 -0.88
C MET A 387 -2.38 24.73 -1.07
N ASP A 388 -3.04 23.68 -1.56
CA ASP A 388 -4.49 23.64 -1.73
C ASP A 388 -5.21 23.82 -0.38
N ALA A 389 -4.77 23.12 0.67
CA ALA A 389 -5.34 23.27 2.01
C ALA A 389 -5.18 24.69 2.58
N THR A 390 -4.04 25.32 2.32
CA THR A 390 -3.77 26.70 2.73
C THR A 390 -4.59 27.71 1.93
N ARG A 391 -4.71 27.52 0.60
CA ARG A 391 -5.55 28.36 -0.28
C ARG A 391 -7.00 28.30 0.18
N MET A 392 -7.50 27.10 0.47
CA MET A 392 -8.87 26.91 0.96
C MET A 392 -9.11 27.64 2.27
N ARG A 393 -8.17 27.56 3.23
CA ARG A 393 -8.31 28.31 4.48
C ARG A 393 -8.37 29.82 4.23
N LYS A 394 -7.54 30.37 3.34
CA LYS A 394 -7.57 31.79 2.97
C LYS A 394 -8.89 32.23 2.33
N MET A 395 -9.57 31.35 1.60
CA MET A 395 -10.88 31.62 1.01
C MET A 395 -11.99 31.64 2.08
N ILE A 396 -11.89 30.77 3.09
CA ILE A 396 -12.91 30.61 4.14
C ILE A 396 -12.74 31.65 5.26
N GLU A 397 -11.50 31.86 5.72
CA GLU A 397 -11.15 32.73 6.83
C GLU A 397 -10.52 34.02 6.28
N LYS A 398 -11.30 35.11 6.21
CA LYS A 398 -10.88 36.41 5.61
C LYS A 398 -9.60 37.00 6.22
N ASN A 399 -9.33 36.71 7.49
CA ASN A 399 -8.14 37.18 8.23
C ASN A 399 -7.15 36.03 8.49
N ALA A 400 -7.19 34.96 7.70
CA ALA A 400 -6.23 33.87 7.82
C ALA A 400 -4.81 34.43 7.72
N GLN A 401 -3.96 34.00 8.65
CA GLN A 401 -2.56 34.42 8.65
C GLN A 401 -1.89 33.96 7.34
N ASP A 402 -1.11 34.85 6.73
CA ASP A 402 -0.29 34.46 5.59
C ASP A 402 0.76 33.45 6.05
N SER A 403 0.64 32.21 5.60
CA SER A 403 1.47 31.08 6.02
C SER A 403 2.15 30.43 4.83
N ALA A 404 3.44 30.14 4.97
CA ALA A 404 4.18 29.33 4.01
C ALA A 404 3.87 27.84 4.19
N VAL A 405 4.00 27.07 3.11
CA VAL A 405 4.14 25.60 3.21
C VAL A 405 5.57 25.31 3.65
N LYS A 406 5.72 24.60 4.76
CA LYS A 406 7.03 24.29 5.34
C LYS A 406 7.47 22.89 4.94
N VAL A 407 8.65 22.79 4.33
CA VAL A 407 9.31 21.54 3.94
C VAL A 407 10.56 21.41 4.80
N GLU A 408 10.60 20.42 5.66
CA GLU A 408 11.72 20.14 6.56
C GLU A 408 12.38 18.82 6.13
N LEU A 409 13.69 18.84 5.94
CA LEU A 409 14.49 17.64 5.76
C LEU A 409 15.44 17.51 6.95
N SER A 410 15.37 16.37 7.63
CA SER A 410 16.21 16.06 8.79
C SER A 410 16.72 14.62 8.68
N PHE A 411 17.64 14.21 9.56
CA PHE A 411 18.20 12.86 9.54
C PHE A 411 18.02 12.18 10.91
N LYS A 412 17.41 11.00 10.92
CA LYS A 412 17.34 10.10 12.09
C LYS A 412 18.36 8.97 11.88
N GLY A 413 19.55 9.14 12.44
CA GLY A 413 20.66 8.22 12.18
C GLY A 413 21.11 8.30 10.73
N LYS A 414 20.98 7.21 9.97
CA LYS A 414 21.27 7.20 8.52
C LYS A 414 20.07 7.52 7.65
N ASN A 415 18.83 7.45 8.17
CA ASN A 415 17.64 7.61 7.35
C ASN A 415 17.19 9.08 7.30
N PRO A 416 16.93 9.65 6.11
CA PRO A 416 16.34 10.98 5.99
C PRO A 416 14.88 10.93 6.40
N VAL A 417 14.42 12.03 6.97
CA VAL A 417 13.04 12.26 7.37
C VAL A 417 12.58 13.53 6.67
N LEU A 418 11.65 13.37 5.74
CA LEU A 418 11.00 14.48 5.06
C LEU A 418 9.69 14.79 5.77
N LYS A 419 9.49 16.06 6.13
CA LYS A 419 8.25 16.54 6.73
C LYS A 419 7.72 17.73 5.96
N VAL A 420 6.48 17.65 5.51
CA VAL A 420 5.74 18.75 4.86
C VAL A 420 4.63 19.18 5.80
N SER A 421 4.51 20.48 6.04
CA SER A 421 3.45 21.03 6.88
C SER A 421 2.84 22.29 6.32
N ASP A 422 1.54 22.43 6.54
CA ASP A 422 0.73 23.59 6.18
C ASP A 422 0.00 24.15 7.40
N MET A 423 -0.47 25.38 7.27
CA MET A 423 -1.44 25.98 8.20
C MET A 423 -2.82 26.10 7.54
N GLY A 424 -3.20 25.11 6.74
CA GLY A 424 -4.45 25.08 5.99
C GLY A 424 -5.67 24.68 6.83
N VAL A 425 -6.71 24.22 6.15
CA VAL A 425 -7.99 23.86 6.77
C VAL A 425 -7.88 22.71 7.78
N GLY A 426 -6.90 21.81 7.60
CA GLY A 426 -6.75 20.61 8.42
C GLY A 426 -7.90 19.60 8.28
N MET A 427 -7.83 18.50 9.01
CA MET A 427 -8.78 17.39 8.95
C MET A 427 -9.17 16.92 10.36
N SER A 428 -10.42 16.47 10.51
CA SER A 428 -10.86 15.67 11.65
C SER A 428 -10.45 14.20 11.52
N ALA A 429 -10.69 13.40 12.56
CA ALA A 429 -10.54 11.94 12.51
C ALA A 429 -11.35 11.34 11.35
N ASP A 430 -12.63 11.71 11.23
CA ASP A 430 -13.53 11.20 10.20
C ASP A 430 -13.08 11.62 8.80
N GLU A 431 -12.56 12.84 8.64
CA GLU A 431 -12.04 13.31 7.36
C GLU A 431 -10.76 12.55 6.97
N MET A 432 -9.86 12.24 7.91
CA MET A 432 -8.72 11.38 7.60
C MET A 432 -9.17 9.98 7.15
N MET A 433 -10.15 9.39 7.82
CA MET A 433 -10.63 8.04 7.47
C MET A 433 -11.36 8.02 6.12
N ASN A 434 -12.27 8.97 5.88
CA ASN A 434 -13.17 8.93 4.75
C ASN A 434 -12.68 9.73 3.53
N LYS A 435 -11.82 10.74 3.73
CA LYS A 435 -11.31 11.61 2.66
C LYS A 435 -9.84 11.29 2.31
N LEU A 436 -8.96 11.14 3.30
CA LEU A 436 -7.52 10.89 3.04
C LEU A 436 -7.24 9.43 2.66
N LEU A 437 -7.87 8.47 3.34
CA LEU A 437 -7.65 7.03 3.13
C LEU A 437 -8.57 6.39 2.08
N SER A 438 -9.50 7.16 1.50
CA SER A 438 -10.34 6.67 0.42
C SER A 438 -9.58 6.68 -0.91
N PHE A 439 -9.07 5.51 -1.32
CA PHE A 439 -8.38 5.37 -2.60
C PHE A 439 -9.29 5.72 -3.78
N GLY A 440 -8.79 6.52 -4.73
CA GLY A 440 -9.50 6.86 -5.98
C GLY A 440 -10.61 7.91 -5.84
N ASN A 441 -10.94 8.34 -4.61
CA ASN A 441 -11.88 9.43 -4.38
C ASN A 441 -11.12 10.68 -3.92
N CYS A 442 -11.22 11.76 -4.68
CA CYS A 442 -10.68 13.03 -4.23
C CYS A 442 -11.55 13.60 -3.10
N GLY A 443 -11.03 13.64 -1.87
CA GLY A 443 -11.74 14.20 -0.72
C GLY A 443 -12.24 15.63 -0.90
N TRP A 444 -11.59 16.41 -1.77
CA TRP A 444 -12.01 17.76 -2.15
C TRP A 444 -13.26 17.80 -3.05
N LEU A 445 -13.53 16.72 -3.78
CA LEU A 445 -14.62 16.60 -4.75
C LEU A 445 -15.81 15.79 -4.21
N ALA A 446 -15.74 15.29 -2.97
CA ALA A 446 -16.85 14.59 -2.33
C ALA A 446 -18.01 15.56 -2.08
N ASP A 447 -19.25 15.12 -2.34
CA ASP A 447 -20.46 15.97 -2.21
C ASP A 447 -20.59 16.63 -0.84
N GLN A 448 -20.12 15.97 0.22
CA GLN A 448 -20.11 16.52 1.57
C GLN A 448 -19.07 17.64 1.77
N ALA A 449 -17.91 17.55 1.12
CA ALA A 449 -16.91 18.63 1.13
C ALA A 449 -17.36 19.82 0.27
N ILE A 450 -18.01 19.54 -0.87
CA ILE A 450 -18.65 20.59 -1.68
C ILE A 450 -19.75 21.26 -0.84
N GLY A 451 -20.59 20.47 -0.16
CA GLY A 451 -21.60 20.90 0.82
C GLY A 451 -21.07 21.89 1.86
N GLU A 452 -20.00 21.52 2.57
CA GLU A 452 -19.35 22.31 3.63
C GLU A 452 -18.81 23.67 3.15
N TYR A 453 -18.47 23.80 1.86
CA TYR A 453 -17.83 24.99 1.29
C TYR A 453 -18.58 25.58 0.08
N THR A 454 -19.87 25.22 -0.09
CA THR A 454 -20.70 25.50 -1.29
C THR A 454 -20.77 26.98 -1.65
N ASP A 455 -20.81 27.87 -0.66
CA ASP A 455 -20.91 29.32 -0.89
C ASP A 455 -19.56 29.97 -1.28
N ILE A 456 -18.45 29.23 -1.19
CA ILE A 456 -17.07 29.76 -1.27
C ILE A 456 -16.25 29.09 -2.40
N LEU A 457 -16.56 27.84 -2.77
CA LEU A 457 -15.93 27.13 -3.89
C LEU A 457 -16.60 27.48 -5.21
N PRO A 458 -15.98 28.28 -6.10
CA PRO A 458 -16.67 28.76 -7.31
C PRO A 458 -16.82 27.68 -8.38
N ASN A 459 -15.95 26.65 -8.38
CA ASN A 459 -15.99 25.54 -9.35
C ASN A 459 -15.06 24.38 -8.95
N LYS A 460 -15.27 23.16 -9.49
CA LYS A 460 -14.41 21.96 -9.29
C LYS A 460 -12.96 22.16 -9.73
N ASP A 461 -12.67 23.20 -10.52
CA ASP A 461 -11.34 23.55 -11.03
C ASP A 461 -10.47 24.37 -10.05
N SER A 462 -10.96 24.70 -8.85
CA SER A 462 -10.22 25.47 -7.83
C SER A 462 -9.16 24.68 -7.06
N VAL A 463 -9.18 23.35 -7.15
CA VAL A 463 -8.29 22.42 -6.43
C VAL A 463 -7.41 21.64 -7.41
N SER A 464 -6.15 21.40 -7.03
CA SER A 464 -5.16 20.75 -7.88
C SER A 464 -5.32 19.22 -7.90
N GLY A 465 -5.82 18.63 -6.82
CA GLY A 465 -6.10 17.19 -6.70
C GLY A 465 -7.36 16.74 -7.43
N ARG A 466 -7.23 15.80 -8.39
CA ARG A 466 -8.37 15.26 -9.17
C ARG A 466 -8.62 13.76 -8.98
N TYR A 467 -7.58 12.98 -8.68
CA TYR A 467 -7.63 11.50 -8.76
C TYR A 467 -7.67 10.76 -7.42
N GLY A 468 -7.49 11.46 -6.28
CA GLY A 468 -7.59 10.81 -4.96
C GLY A 468 -6.51 9.78 -4.64
N ILE A 469 -5.36 9.80 -5.34
CA ILE A 469 -4.24 8.86 -5.14
C ILE A 469 -2.96 9.53 -4.64
N GLY A 470 -2.90 10.86 -4.60
CA GLY A 470 -1.68 11.62 -4.33
C GLY A 470 -1.12 11.50 -2.90
N PHE A 471 -1.94 11.13 -1.91
CA PHE A 471 -1.40 10.83 -0.58
C PHE A 471 -0.57 9.54 -0.61
N PHE A 472 -1.07 8.51 -1.28
CA PHE A 472 -0.46 7.18 -1.31
C PHE A 472 0.90 7.13 -2.02
N SER A 473 1.23 8.11 -2.88
CA SER A 473 2.58 8.21 -3.47
C SER A 473 3.67 8.43 -2.41
N ILE A 474 3.34 8.86 -1.19
CA ILE A 474 4.32 8.98 -0.10
C ILE A 474 5.03 7.66 0.22
N PHE A 475 4.36 6.52 -0.01
CA PHE A 475 4.96 5.18 0.20
C PHE A 475 6.01 4.83 -0.86
N MET A 476 6.16 5.65 -1.91
CA MET A 476 7.33 5.60 -2.80
C MET A 476 8.60 6.06 -2.06
N LEU A 477 8.47 7.01 -1.13
CA LEU A 477 9.59 7.55 -0.34
C LEU A 477 9.96 6.65 0.85
N GLY A 478 8.98 6.08 1.55
CA GLY A 478 9.23 5.23 2.71
C GLY A 478 7.98 4.61 3.32
N ASN A 479 8.17 3.58 4.16
CA ASN A 479 7.07 2.82 4.74
C ASN A 479 6.54 3.42 6.05
N LYS A 480 7.33 4.22 6.76
CA LYS A 480 6.89 4.84 8.02
C LYS A 480 6.38 6.24 7.75
N VAL A 481 5.08 6.43 7.93
CA VAL A 481 4.40 7.70 7.64
C VAL A 481 3.58 8.12 8.85
N LYS A 482 3.72 9.37 9.27
CA LYS A 482 2.93 9.98 10.35
C LYS A 482 2.21 11.21 9.81
N VAL A 483 0.89 11.20 9.84
CA VAL A 483 0.04 12.33 9.49
C VAL A 483 -0.54 12.90 10.77
N LYS A 484 -0.23 14.16 11.06
CA LYS A 484 -0.79 14.92 12.16
C LYS A 484 -1.67 16.02 11.59
N SER A 485 -2.93 16.07 11.99
CA SER A 485 -3.85 17.09 11.49
C SER A 485 -4.79 17.59 12.58
N LYS A 486 -5.19 18.86 12.44
CA LYS A 486 -6.21 19.50 13.25
C LYS A 486 -6.96 20.49 12.39
N ARG A 487 -8.29 20.43 12.42
CA ARG A 487 -9.09 21.47 11.78
C ARG A 487 -8.81 22.86 12.36
N PHE A 488 -8.82 23.87 11.51
CA PHE A 488 -8.56 25.26 11.92
C PHE A 488 -9.61 25.81 12.88
N ASP A 489 -10.85 25.31 12.81
CA ASP A 489 -12.00 25.69 13.63
C ASP A 489 -12.15 24.88 14.94
N ARG A 490 -11.17 24.04 15.27
CA ARG A 490 -11.20 23.14 16.45
C ARG A 490 -10.09 23.42 17.47
N SER A 491 -10.29 22.91 18.68
CA SER A 491 -9.37 23.10 19.80
C SER A 491 -8.09 22.29 19.60
N PRO A 492 -6.95 22.66 20.21
CA PRO A 492 -5.73 21.85 20.16
C PRO A 492 -5.91 20.39 20.63
N ASP A 493 -6.90 20.12 21.48
CA ASP A 493 -7.23 18.79 22.01
C ASP A 493 -7.87 17.86 20.96
N ASP A 494 -8.33 18.44 19.84
CA ASP A 494 -8.86 17.72 18.69
C ASP A 494 -7.77 17.34 17.68
N THR A 495 -6.50 17.60 17.99
CA THR A 495 -5.37 17.16 17.15
C THR A 495 -5.33 15.64 17.12
N VAL A 496 -5.32 15.09 15.90
CA VAL A 496 -5.34 13.66 15.64
C VAL A 496 -4.11 13.25 14.84
N ILE A 497 -3.63 12.05 15.10
CA ILE A 497 -2.44 11.48 14.49
C ILE A 497 -2.81 10.13 13.88
N LEU A 498 -2.57 10.00 12.59
CA LEU A 498 -2.65 8.76 11.83
C LEU A 498 -1.23 8.27 11.53
N GLU A 499 -0.93 7.03 11.89
CA GLU A 499 0.42 6.47 11.80
C GLU A 499 0.43 5.13 11.05
N PHE A 500 1.28 5.06 10.04
CA PHE A 500 1.65 3.85 9.31
C PHE A 500 3.02 3.41 9.77
N LYS A 501 3.08 2.32 10.56
CA LYS A 501 4.35 1.82 11.13
C LYS A 501 5.16 1.00 10.13
N ARG A 502 4.49 0.23 9.26
CA ARG A 502 5.13 -0.66 8.27
C ARG A 502 4.49 -0.56 6.89
N GLY A 503 4.25 0.67 6.46
CA GLY A 503 3.69 0.97 5.16
C GLY A 503 2.25 0.51 5.06
N LEU A 504 1.88 0.08 3.87
CA LEU A 504 0.55 -0.38 3.53
C LEU A 504 0.34 -1.87 3.78
N ASN A 505 1.37 -2.59 4.25
CA ASN A 505 1.22 -4.02 4.59
C ASN A 505 0.56 -4.23 5.96
N GLU A 506 0.43 -3.17 6.77
CA GLU A 506 -0.24 -3.18 8.07
C GLU A 506 -1.31 -2.09 8.10
N ARG A 507 -2.41 -2.34 8.83
CA ARG A 507 -3.46 -1.34 9.04
C ARG A 507 -2.90 -0.16 9.86
N PRO A 508 -3.17 1.11 9.46
CA PRO A 508 -2.70 2.25 10.22
C PRO A 508 -3.43 2.37 11.56
N ILE A 509 -2.83 3.10 12.49
CA ILE A 509 -3.45 3.45 13.78
C ILE A 509 -3.81 4.92 13.83
N LEU A 510 -4.95 5.25 14.44
CA LEU A 510 -5.41 6.63 14.67
C LEU A 510 -5.54 6.90 16.16
N TYR A 511 -4.97 8.00 16.62
CA TYR A 511 -5.00 8.38 18.03
C TYR A 511 -5.01 9.90 18.23
N LYS A 512 -5.42 10.35 19.41
CA LYS A 512 -5.35 11.77 19.78
C LYS A 512 -3.93 12.16 20.14
N ALA A 513 -3.54 13.39 19.81
CA ALA A 513 -2.21 13.88 20.12
C ALA A 513 -2.02 14.11 21.63
N GLU A 514 -0.87 13.67 22.13
CA GLU A 514 -0.38 14.01 23.47
C GLU A 514 -0.16 15.53 23.58
N LYS A 515 -0.13 16.07 24.81
CA LYS A 515 -0.08 17.53 25.05
C LYS A 515 1.06 18.24 24.29
N GLN A 516 2.21 17.58 24.17
CA GLN A 516 3.39 18.09 23.45
C GLN A 516 3.26 18.08 21.93
N ASP A 517 2.39 17.22 21.39
CA ASP A 517 2.19 17.05 19.95
C ASP A 517 1.03 17.86 19.39
N ARG A 518 0.14 18.39 20.26
CA ARG A 518 -1.06 19.15 19.88
C ARG A 518 -0.71 20.36 19.02
N GLN A 519 -1.44 20.54 17.92
CA GLN A 519 -1.31 21.70 17.05
C GLN A 519 -2.09 22.87 17.63
N THR A 520 -1.41 23.99 17.85
CA THR A 520 -2.07 25.23 18.29
C THR A 520 -2.84 25.86 17.13
N GLN A 521 -2.25 25.86 15.93
CA GLN A 521 -2.86 26.34 14.69
C GLN A 521 -3.54 25.20 13.91
N GLY A 522 -4.53 25.53 13.09
CA GLY A 522 -5.08 24.61 12.10
C GLY A 522 -4.06 24.22 11.05
N GLY A 523 -4.21 23.03 10.47
CA GLY A 523 -3.40 22.56 9.35
C GLY A 523 -3.01 21.09 9.46
N THR A 524 -2.20 20.63 8.50
CA THR A 524 -1.71 19.25 8.44
C THR A 524 -0.18 19.21 8.41
N SER A 525 0.39 18.19 9.02
CA SER A 525 1.82 17.87 8.94
C SER A 525 1.96 16.39 8.61
N ILE A 526 2.71 16.10 7.55
CA ILE A 526 2.99 14.74 7.09
C ILE A 526 4.49 14.51 7.17
N GLU A 527 4.91 13.51 7.92
CA GLU A 527 6.30 13.07 8.09
C GLU A 527 6.47 11.67 7.48
N VAL A 528 7.55 11.46 6.73
CA VAL A 528 7.94 10.15 6.19
C VAL A 528 9.42 9.86 6.50
N GLU A 529 9.71 8.68 7.04
CA GLU A 529 11.07 8.16 7.14
C GLU A 529 11.44 7.51 5.80
N CYS A 530 12.32 8.16 5.05
CA CYS A 530 12.70 7.77 3.70
C CYS A 530 13.57 6.50 3.69
N ASP A 531 13.28 5.57 2.77
CA ASP A 531 14.07 4.36 2.56
C ASP A 531 15.17 4.59 1.53
N ILE A 532 16.40 4.86 2.00
CA ILE A 532 17.56 5.09 1.13
C ILE A 532 17.85 3.90 0.23
N LYS A 533 17.64 2.66 0.67
CA LYS A 533 17.92 1.49 -0.18
C LYS A 533 16.98 1.43 -1.37
N LYS A 534 15.72 1.84 -1.16
CA LYS A 534 14.72 1.98 -2.22
C LYS A 534 15.06 3.17 -3.13
N LEU A 535 15.31 4.34 -2.53
CA LEU A 535 15.58 5.58 -3.27
C LEU A 535 16.89 5.53 -4.07
N SER A 536 17.94 4.86 -3.58
CA SER A 536 19.22 4.74 -4.31
C SER A 536 19.14 3.89 -5.58
N LYS A 537 18.08 3.09 -5.76
CA LYS A 537 17.80 2.32 -6.99
C LYS A 537 16.97 3.11 -8.00
N ASP A 538 16.32 4.19 -7.57
CA ASP A 538 15.50 5.04 -8.43
C ASP A 538 16.41 5.92 -9.29
N SER A 539 16.11 5.96 -10.59
CA SER A 539 16.91 6.61 -11.62
C SER A 539 17.04 8.12 -11.41
N PHE A 540 16.04 8.77 -10.81
CA PHE A 540 16.09 10.18 -10.48
C PHE A 540 17.09 10.43 -9.34
N TRP A 541 17.00 9.65 -8.27
CA TRP A 541 17.82 9.90 -7.06
C TRP A 541 19.27 9.46 -7.18
N LYS A 542 19.56 8.42 -7.99
CA LYS A 542 20.93 7.99 -8.28
C LYS A 542 21.80 9.14 -8.83
N HIS A 543 21.19 10.14 -9.47
CA HIS A 543 21.89 11.27 -10.08
C HIS A 543 21.78 12.59 -9.29
N THR A 544 20.99 12.65 -8.21
CA THR A 544 20.76 13.92 -7.48
C THR A 544 21.41 14.01 -6.10
N GLY A 545 21.79 12.89 -5.47
CA GLY A 545 22.46 12.90 -4.16
C GLY A 545 21.60 13.35 -2.96
N LEU A 546 20.46 14.02 -3.19
CA LEU A 546 19.55 14.70 -2.24
C LEU A 546 19.22 14.03 -0.88
N TRP A 547 19.49 12.73 -0.70
CA TRP A 547 19.21 11.98 0.52
C TRP A 547 20.45 11.67 1.36
N VAL A 548 21.58 12.31 1.06
CA VAL A 548 22.80 12.26 1.88
C VAL A 548 22.87 13.52 2.74
N ASP A 549 23.41 13.37 3.95
CA ASP A 549 23.66 14.46 4.87
C ASP A 549 24.87 15.30 4.39
N ASP A 550 24.65 16.09 3.34
CA ASP A 550 25.66 16.92 2.66
C ASP A 550 25.08 18.28 2.28
N GLU A 551 25.76 19.36 2.64
CA GLU A 551 25.30 20.75 2.44
C GLU A 551 25.12 21.10 0.95
N GLU A 552 26.04 20.65 0.08
CA GLU A 552 25.99 20.96 -1.35
C GLU A 552 24.80 20.25 -2.03
N GLN A 553 24.56 18.99 -1.68
CA GLN A 553 23.42 18.22 -2.19
C GLN A 553 22.07 18.76 -1.68
N LEU A 554 22.03 19.34 -0.48
CA LEU A 554 20.82 19.96 0.05
C LEU A 554 20.49 21.31 -0.62
N GLN A 555 21.50 22.03 -1.13
CA GLN A 555 21.29 23.21 -1.97
C GLN A 555 20.58 22.86 -3.29
N ASP A 556 20.83 21.66 -3.85
CA ASP A 556 20.12 21.16 -5.03
C ASP A 556 18.61 20.99 -4.76
N LEU A 557 18.19 20.68 -3.53
CA LEU A 557 16.77 20.53 -3.17
C LEU A 557 16.03 21.87 -3.28
N HIS A 558 16.66 22.96 -2.83
CA HIS A 558 16.11 24.30 -2.96
C HIS A 558 15.85 24.66 -4.43
N HIS A 559 16.84 24.43 -5.29
CA HIS A 559 16.73 24.72 -6.72
C HIS A 559 15.71 23.82 -7.43
N LEU A 560 15.63 22.55 -7.04
CA LEU A 560 14.66 21.60 -7.57
C LEU A 560 13.23 21.97 -7.17
N LEU A 561 12.99 22.32 -5.91
CA LEU A 561 11.69 22.82 -5.47
C LEU A 561 11.32 24.13 -6.18
N GLY A 562 12.29 25.01 -6.41
CA GLY A 562 12.11 26.23 -7.20
C GLY A 562 11.62 25.97 -8.62
N SER A 563 12.21 24.99 -9.32
CA SER A 563 11.81 24.63 -10.69
C SER A 563 10.49 23.87 -10.75
N CYS A 564 10.15 23.14 -9.69
CA CYS A 564 8.87 22.45 -9.57
C CYS A 564 7.71 23.39 -9.21
N PHE A 565 8.00 24.51 -8.54
CA PHE A 565 7.02 25.49 -8.08
C PHE A 565 7.40 26.93 -8.51
N PRO A 566 7.62 27.19 -9.80
CA PRO A 566 8.23 28.44 -10.27
C PRO A 566 7.32 29.66 -10.09
N CYS A 567 6.01 29.44 -10.01
CA CYS A 567 4.98 30.48 -9.84
C CYS A 567 4.10 30.19 -8.61
N SER A 568 4.67 29.62 -7.55
CA SER A 568 3.93 29.30 -6.33
C SER A 568 3.18 30.52 -5.76
N GLU A 569 1.87 30.39 -5.60
CA GLU A 569 1.03 31.43 -4.97
C GLU A 569 1.23 31.50 -3.45
N ILE A 570 1.70 30.40 -2.86
CA ILE A 570 2.01 30.27 -1.45
C ILE A 570 3.51 30.00 -1.34
N LYS A 571 4.19 30.77 -0.49
CA LYS A 571 5.63 30.63 -0.24
C LYS A 571 5.94 29.21 0.27
N ILE A 572 7.07 28.67 -0.17
CA ILE A 572 7.58 27.38 0.34
C ILE A 572 8.83 27.67 1.17
N GLN A 573 8.81 27.32 2.44
CA GLN A 573 9.94 27.44 3.36
C GLN A 573 10.63 26.09 3.47
N LEU A 574 11.83 25.97 2.91
CA LEU A 574 12.69 24.80 3.04
C LEU A 574 13.61 24.98 4.25
N GLU A 575 13.60 24.01 5.15
CA GLU A 575 14.54 23.89 6.27
C GLU A 575 15.32 22.59 6.13
N THR A 576 16.64 22.71 6.17
CA THR A 576 17.59 21.60 6.18
C THR A 576 18.47 21.71 7.43
N PRO A 577 19.32 20.72 7.75
CA PRO A 577 20.23 20.82 8.89
C PRO A 577 21.22 21.99 8.78
N TYR A 578 21.51 22.47 7.56
CA TYR A 578 22.55 23.47 7.29
C TYR A 578 21.99 24.83 6.88
N SER A 579 20.78 24.88 6.31
CA SER A 579 20.26 26.08 5.68
C SER A 579 18.74 26.22 5.77
N SER A 580 18.28 27.46 5.64
CA SER A 580 16.87 27.80 5.47
C SER A 580 16.71 28.67 4.22
N HIS A 581 15.81 28.26 3.33
CA HIS A 581 15.54 28.94 2.08
C HIS A 581 14.03 29.18 1.91
N VAL A 582 13.67 30.29 1.30
CA VAL A 582 12.28 30.60 0.93
C VAL A 582 12.17 30.65 -0.58
N ILE A 583 11.23 29.88 -1.11
CA ILE A 583 10.85 29.89 -2.51
C ILE A 583 9.55 30.67 -2.62
N ASP A 584 9.65 31.88 -3.17
CA ASP A 584 8.53 32.78 -3.40
C ASP A 584 8.34 32.96 -4.91
N GLY A 585 7.29 32.32 -5.44
CA GLY A 585 6.87 32.46 -6.83
C GLY A 585 5.73 33.45 -7.03
N SER A 586 5.26 34.13 -5.98
CA SER A 586 4.05 34.96 -6.05
C SER A 586 4.20 36.17 -6.99
N ASN A 587 5.44 36.68 -7.11
CA ASN A 587 5.79 37.85 -7.92
C ASN A 587 6.45 37.51 -9.26
N TRP A 588 6.26 36.29 -9.76
CA TRP A 588 6.89 35.78 -11.00
C TRP A 588 6.69 36.67 -12.24
N GLN A 589 5.61 37.47 -12.26
CA GLN A 589 5.30 38.39 -13.34
C GLN A 589 6.19 39.65 -13.34
N THR A 590 6.61 40.12 -12.17
CA THR A 590 7.23 41.44 -11.98
C THR A 590 8.66 41.37 -11.44
N GLU A 591 9.07 40.23 -10.88
CA GLU A 591 10.41 40.10 -10.32
C GLU A 591 11.52 40.20 -11.41
N PRO A 592 12.77 40.50 -11.03
CA PRO A 592 13.88 40.56 -11.99
C PRO A 592 14.02 39.27 -12.81
N ALA A 593 14.23 39.43 -14.11
CA ALA A 593 14.25 38.33 -15.08
C ALA A 593 15.27 37.23 -14.74
N GLU A 594 16.43 37.61 -14.21
CA GLU A 594 17.49 36.68 -13.78
C GLU A 594 17.06 35.80 -12.60
N ILE A 595 16.38 36.37 -11.61
CA ILE A 595 15.91 35.64 -10.42
C ILE A 595 14.82 34.66 -10.83
N PHE A 596 13.84 35.13 -11.60
CA PHE A 596 12.76 34.31 -12.16
C PHE A 596 13.33 33.14 -12.98
N TYR A 597 14.23 33.42 -13.91
CA TYR A 597 14.77 32.40 -14.81
C TYR A 597 15.60 31.35 -14.07
N LYS A 598 16.42 31.76 -13.08
CA LYS A 598 17.15 30.82 -12.21
C LYS A 598 16.21 29.90 -11.44
N ARG A 599 15.07 30.42 -10.94
CA ARG A 599 14.07 29.61 -10.25
C ARG A 599 13.40 28.60 -11.19
N VAL A 600 12.95 29.05 -12.37
CA VAL A 600 12.31 28.19 -13.38
C VAL A 600 13.22 27.04 -13.83
N THR A 601 14.50 27.33 -14.05
CA THR A 601 15.46 26.34 -14.57
C THR A 601 16.09 25.46 -13.48
N GLY A 602 15.97 25.85 -12.20
CA GLY A 602 16.70 25.20 -11.12
C GLY A 602 18.22 25.36 -11.26
N ALA A 603 18.66 26.53 -11.75
CA ALA A 603 20.08 26.84 -11.97
C ALA A 603 20.87 26.70 -10.65
N GLY A 604 21.75 25.69 -10.60
CA GLY A 604 22.45 25.26 -9.37
C GLY A 604 22.41 23.74 -9.17
N THR A 605 21.39 23.06 -9.69
CA THR A 605 21.25 21.59 -9.63
C THR A 605 22.29 20.84 -10.49
N PHE A 606 22.54 19.55 -10.17
CA PHE A 606 23.36 18.62 -10.98
C PHE A 606 23.11 18.68 -12.49
N ARG A 607 21.86 18.96 -12.93
CA ARG A 607 21.49 19.15 -14.36
C ARG A 607 22.32 20.23 -15.07
N PHE A 608 22.87 21.20 -14.34
CA PHE A 608 23.73 22.27 -14.86
C PHE A 608 25.22 22.08 -14.56
N LYS A 609 25.59 21.32 -13.51
CA LYS A 609 26.98 21.24 -13.03
C LYS A 609 27.92 20.40 -13.90
N GLU A 610 27.46 19.33 -14.56
CA GLU A 610 28.39 18.38 -15.21
C GLU A 610 28.82 18.72 -16.66
N HIS A 611 28.15 19.60 -17.41
CA HIS A 611 28.42 19.69 -18.86
C HIS A 611 28.53 21.06 -19.51
N ASP A 612 28.18 22.16 -18.82
CA ASP A 612 28.25 23.52 -19.39
C ASP A 612 29.47 24.34 -18.90
N LEU A 613 30.09 23.99 -17.77
CA LEU A 613 31.32 24.66 -17.27
C LEU A 613 32.61 24.17 -17.98
N ALA A 614 32.63 22.94 -18.52
CA ALA A 614 33.81 22.36 -19.16
C ALA A 614 34.04 22.81 -20.61
N ARG A 615 33.10 23.53 -21.23
CA ARG A 615 33.23 24.11 -22.58
C ARG A 615 32.92 25.61 -22.55
N GLY A 616 33.86 26.37 -22.00
CA GLY A 616 33.84 27.83 -22.09
C GLY A 616 33.70 28.29 -23.54
N GLY A 617 32.67 29.12 -23.82
CA GLY A 617 32.54 29.86 -25.07
C GLY A 617 31.36 29.41 -25.96
N ARG A 618 30.18 30.02 -25.74
CA ARG A 618 28.99 30.24 -26.62
C ARG A 618 27.65 29.95 -25.93
N GLY A 619 27.53 28.92 -25.09
CA GLY A 619 26.28 28.56 -24.40
C GLY A 619 25.76 29.59 -23.38
N ASN A 620 26.65 30.18 -22.57
CA ASN A 620 26.28 31.18 -21.56
C ASN A 620 25.75 32.49 -22.14
N ILE A 621 26.27 32.94 -23.29
CA ILE A 621 25.88 34.20 -23.94
C ILE A 621 24.42 34.11 -24.43
N VAL A 622 24.03 32.96 -24.96
CA VAL A 622 22.67 32.71 -25.46
C VAL A 622 21.65 32.70 -24.33
N ILE A 623 22.01 32.14 -23.16
CA ILE A 623 21.13 32.14 -21.98
C ILE A 623 20.96 33.57 -21.43
N GLU A 624 22.04 34.34 -21.32
CA GLU A 624 21.94 35.76 -20.91
C GLU A 624 21.07 36.58 -21.86
N GLN A 625 21.16 36.34 -23.17
CA GLN A 625 20.30 36.98 -24.16
C GLN A 625 18.84 36.52 -24.02
N ALA A 626 18.59 35.23 -23.74
CA ALA A 626 17.24 34.73 -23.51
C ALA A 626 16.59 35.35 -22.26
N VAL A 627 17.36 35.55 -21.19
CA VAL A 627 16.90 36.28 -19.99
C VAL A 627 16.53 37.73 -20.32
N LYS A 628 17.33 38.40 -21.15
CA LYS A 628 17.04 39.77 -21.63
C LYS A 628 15.82 39.82 -22.55
N ALA A 629 15.51 38.73 -23.26
CA ALA A 629 14.39 38.63 -24.18
C ALA A 629 13.06 38.23 -23.51
N LEU A 630 13.05 37.90 -22.21
CA LEU A 630 11.85 37.47 -21.48
C LEU A 630 10.75 38.53 -21.54
N GLN A 631 9.57 38.12 -22.01
CA GLN A 631 8.43 39.01 -22.19
C GLN A 631 7.19 38.45 -21.50
N ILE A 632 6.40 39.34 -20.88
CA ILE A 632 5.04 39.02 -20.40
C ILE A 632 4.13 38.78 -21.60
N ILE A 633 3.41 37.66 -21.56
CA ILE A 633 2.44 37.24 -22.56
C ILE A 633 1.06 37.48 -21.96
N LYS A 634 0.20 38.18 -22.70
CA LYS A 634 -1.16 38.50 -22.27
C LYS A 634 -2.16 37.98 -23.28
N ASP A 635 -3.30 37.51 -22.77
CA ASP A 635 -4.46 37.19 -23.60
C ASP A 635 -5.19 38.45 -24.08
N ILE A 636 -6.28 38.25 -24.82
CA ILE A 636 -7.14 39.33 -25.34
C ILE A 636 -7.78 40.20 -24.25
N ASP A 637 -8.02 39.62 -23.07
CA ASP A 637 -8.60 40.31 -21.91
C ASP A 637 -7.54 41.04 -21.06
N GLY A 638 -6.26 40.87 -21.41
CA GLY A 638 -5.13 41.50 -20.74
C GLY A 638 -4.61 40.72 -19.53
N ASN A 639 -5.11 39.51 -19.27
CA ASN A 639 -4.60 38.63 -18.23
C ASN A 639 -3.25 38.07 -18.63
N VAL A 640 -2.35 37.90 -17.66
CA VAL A 640 -1.03 37.32 -17.91
C VAL A 640 -1.14 35.81 -18.06
N VAL A 641 -0.79 35.30 -19.24
CA VAL A 641 -0.83 33.87 -19.61
C VAL A 641 0.56 33.25 -19.72
N GLY A 642 1.63 34.04 -19.55
CA GLY A 642 3.00 33.55 -19.54
C GLY A 642 4.04 34.65 -19.35
N ARG A 643 5.28 34.24 -19.12
CA ARG A 643 6.49 35.08 -19.14
C ARG A 643 7.60 34.25 -19.76
N ALA A 644 7.85 34.44 -21.05
CA ALA A 644 8.74 33.58 -21.79
C ALA A 644 9.52 34.30 -22.91
N SER A 645 10.59 33.65 -23.38
CA SER A 645 11.37 34.02 -24.55
C SER A 645 11.76 32.80 -25.38
N LEU A 646 12.02 32.98 -26.67
CA LEU A 646 12.57 31.92 -27.52
C LEU A 646 14.00 31.55 -27.07
N LEU A 647 14.49 30.36 -27.43
CA LEU A 647 15.84 29.93 -27.10
C LEU A 647 16.55 29.37 -28.36
N PRO A 648 17.61 30.01 -28.87
CA PRO A 648 18.25 29.61 -30.13
C PRO A 648 19.23 28.42 -30.01
N ARG A 649 18.90 27.39 -29.21
CA ARG A 649 19.78 26.21 -29.03
C ARG A 649 19.34 25.05 -29.95
N ALA A 650 20.31 24.34 -30.53
CA ALA A 650 20.09 23.06 -31.19
C ALA A 650 19.81 21.97 -30.14
N PHE A 651 18.91 21.05 -30.47
CA PHE A 651 18.40 19.99 -29.61
C PHE A 651 19.54 19.02 -29.21
N ASP A 652 20.17 19.20 -28.05
CA ASP A 652 20.93 18.12 -27.43
C ASP A 652 19.95 17.27 -26.64
N TYR A 653 19.66 16.05 -27.13
CA TYR A 653 18.74 15.04 -26.56
C TYR A 653 18.93 14.72 -25.06
N TRP A 654 19.95 15.30 -24.42
CA TRP A 654 20.38 15.02 -23.05
C TRP A 654 20.40 16.26 -22.14
N ARG A 655 19.99 17.46 -22.59
CA ARG A 655 20.20 18.72 -21.82
C ARG A 655 18.91 19.46 -21.40
N ALA A 656 18.97 19.96 -20.16
CA ALA A 656 18.04 20.75 -19.35
C ALA A 656 16.76 21.33 -20.00
N VAL A 657 15.63 21.08 -19.33
CA VAL A 657 14.38 21.85 -19.43
C VAL A 657 14.69 23.34 -19.37
N SER A 658 14.39 24.08 -20.44
CA SER A 658 14.67 25.51 -20.52
C SER A 658 13.49 26.37 -20.04
N GLY A 659 12.28 25.81 -20.06
CA GLY A 659 11.05 26.46 -19.63
C GLY A 659 9.95 25.46 -19.29
N SER A 660 8.93 25.93 -18.58
CA SER A 660 7.89 25.05 -18.02
C SER A 660 6.48 25.55 -18.25
N PHE A 661 5.57 24.62 -18.46
CA PHE A 661 4.14 24.88 -18.31
C PHE A 661 3.78 24.83 -16.84
N VAL A 662 2.97 25.78 -16.38
CA VAL A 662 2.65 25.94 -14.96
C VAL A 662 1.15 25.94 -14.76
N SER A 663 0.68 25.12 -13.83
CA SER A 663 -0.70 25.10 -13.36
C SER A 663 -0.72 25.28 -11.86
N ARG A 664 -1.51 26.24 -11.36
CA ARG A 664 -1.65 26.53 -9.92
C ARG A 664 -0.30 26.72 -9.20
N GLY A 665 0.67 27.28 -9.91
CA GLY A 665 2.02 27.55 -9.42
C GLY A 665 3.02 26.40 -9.52
N ALA A 666 2.57 25.18 -9.85
CA ALA A 666 3.43 24.02 -10.04
C ALA A 666 3.72 23.73 -11.52
N ALA A 667 4.93 23.27 -11.83
CA ALA A 667 5.31 22.82 -13.16
C ALA A 667 4.55 21.53 -13.53
N VAL A 668 3.90 21.53 -14.70
CA VAL A 668 3.05 20.46 -15.22
C VAL A 668 3.45 19.98 -16.61
N GLY A 669 4.56 20.49 -17.14
CA GLY A 669 5.10 20.11 -18.45
C GLY A 669 6.36 20.90 -18.78
N ALA A 670 7.17 20.37 -19.69
CA ALA A 670 8.37 21.04 -20.20
C ALA A 670 8.11 21.65 -21.57
N GLY A 671 8.84 22.72 -21.90
CA GLY A 671 8.83 23.34 -23.23
C GLY A 671 10.21 23.80 -23.65
N ASN A 672 10.38 24.00 -24.96
CA ASN A 672 11.62 24.44 -25.56
C ASN A 672 11.62 25.96 -25.78
N PHE A 673 11.49 26.67 -24.68
CA PHE A 673 11.53 28.13 -24.56
C PHE A 673 12.17 28.46 -23.21
N ALA A 674 12.54 29.72 -22.98
CA ALA A 674 12.99 30.19 -21.67
C ALA A 674 11.81 30.80 -20.89
N GLY A 675 11.60 30.40 -19.63
CA GLY A 675 10.54 30.96 -18.76
C GLY A 675 9.33 30.06 -18.59
N VAL A 676 8.12 30.63 -18.47
CA VAL A 676 6.89 29.86 -18.19
C VAL A 676 5.70 30.25 -19.08
N PHE A 677 4.87 29.27 -19.40
CA PHE A 677 3.51 29.46 -19.89
C PHE A 677 2.52 28.91 -18.85
N LEU A 678 1.41 29.60 -18.62
CA LEU A 678 0.31 29.01 -17.87
C LEU A 678 -0.34 27.91 -18.73
N GLY A 679 -0.66 26.78 -18.12
CA GLY A 679 -1.24 25.64 -18.81
C GLY A 679 -2.12 24.77 -17.93
N GLN A 680 -2.97 23.97 -18.57
CA GLN A 680 -3.80 22.97 -17.91
C GLN A 680 -3.22 21.57 -18.15
N PRO A 681 -2.99 20.75 -17.10
CA PRO A 681 -2.44 19.40 -17.27
C PRO A 681 -3.40 18.50 -18.06
N THR A 682 -2.86 17.70 -18.96
CA THR A 682 -3.65 16.76 -19.80
C THR A 682 -3.66 15.33 -19.26
N LYS A 683 -2.72 14.99 -18.35
CA LYS A 683 -2.60 13.67 -17.71
C LYS A 683 -2.44 13.79 -16.19
N ALA A 684 -2.72 12.70 -15.47
CA ALA A 684 -2.53 12.59 -14.02
C ALA A 684 -1.05 12.75 -13.58
N ALA A 685 -0.12 12.31 -14.43
CA ALA A 685 1.33 12.45 -14.22
C ALA A 685 1.81 13.92 -14.15
N ARG A 686 1.03 14.85 -14.72
CA ARG A 686 1.37 16.27 -14.85
C ARG A 686 2.76 16.49 -15.47
N ASP A 687 3.01 15.76 -16.54
CA ASP A 687 4.20 15.85 -17.39
C ASP A 687 3.88 16.46 -18.76
N SER A 688 2.60 16.78 -19.00
CA SER A 688 2.06 17.31 -20.24
C SER A 688 0.89 18.27 -19.92
N ALA A 689 0.82 19.38 -20.66
CA ALA A 689 -0.16 20.42 -20.44
C ALA A 689 -0.52 21.19 -21.73
N THR A 690 -1.76 21.66 -21.82
CA THR A 690 -2.19 22.57 -22.89
C THR A 690 -2.02 24.02 -22.42
N PRO A 691 -1.38 24.91 -23.19
CA PRO A 691 -1.26 26.31 -22.82
C PRO A 691 -2.64 26.97 -22.68
N VAL A 692 -2.75 27.90 -21.74
CA VAL A 692 -3.91 28.80 -21.63
C VAL A 692 -3.87 29.86 -22.74
N ALA A 693 -2.67 30.26 -23.17
CA ALA A 693 -2.48 31.17 -24.29
C ALA A 693 -3.01 30.55 -25.59
N CYS A 694 -3.87 31.28 -26.30
CA CYS A 694 -4.40 30.81 -27.58
C CYS A 694 -3.41 31.09 -28.73
N GLN A 695 -3.70 30.57 -29.92
CA GLN A 695 -2.81 30.70 -31.09
C GLN A 695 -2.49 32.16 -31.42
N THR A 696 -3.45 33.07 -31.30
CA THR A 696 -3.22 34.51 -31.58
C THR A 696 -2.29 35.15 -30.55
N ASP A 697 -2.36 34.75 -29.28
CA ASP A 697 -1.48 35.27 -28.22
C ASP A 697 -0.03 34.82 -28.46
N ILE A 698 0.13 33.54 -28.81
CA ILE A 698 1.43 32.93 -29.12
C ILE A 698 2.02 33.56 -30.38
N LEU A 699 1.23 33.77 -31.43
CA LEU A 699 1.66 34.42 -32.67
C LEU A 699 2.15 35.85 -32.41
N LYS A 700 1.38 36.63 -31.64
CA LYS A 700 1.76 38.00 -31.26
C LYS A 700 3.06 38.01 -30.45
N TRP A 701 3.23 37.07 -29.53
CA TRP A 701 4.48 36.90 -28.79
C TRP A 701 5.65 36.52 -29.72
N ALA A 702 5.46 35.57 -30.65
CA ALA A 702 6.48 35.15 -31.61
C ALA A 702 6.99 36.33 -32.46
N ASN A 703 6.09 37.17 -32.97
CA ASN A 703 6.43 38.35 -33.76
C ASN A 703 7.27 39.36 -32.95
N ASN A 704 6.91 39.58 -31.69
CA ASN A 704 7.70 40.43 -30.80
C ASN A 704 9.09 39.84 -30.53
N GLN A 705 9.17 38.53 -30.31
CA GLN A 705 10.44 37.83 -30.10
C GLN A 705 11.35 37.96 -31.33
N ALA A 706 10.81 37.91 -32.55
CA ALA A 706 11.60 38.11 -33.77
C ALA A 706 12.34 39.46 -33.77
N SER A 707 11.64 40.54 -33.40
CA SER A 707 12.22 41.88 -33.30
C SER A 707 13.26 41.99 -32.17
N ILE A 708 12.97 41.43 -31.00
CA ILE A 708 13.87 41.47 -29.83
C ILE A 708 15.17 40.73 -30.13
N TRP A 709 15.06 39.50 -30.64
CA TRP A 709 16.20 38.65 -30.94
C TRP A 709 17.07 39.19 -32.07
N ARG A 710 16.48 39.80 -33.10
CA ARG A 710 17.25 40.54 -34.12
C ARG A 710 18.15 41.61 -33.49
N GLY A 711 17.63 42.33 -32.48
CA GLY A 711 18.40 43.33 -31.74
C GLY A 711 19.51 42.74 -30.88
N LEU A 712 19.27 41.59 -30.24
CA LEU A 712 20.22 40.92 -29.34
C LEU A 712 21.31 40.14 -30.08
N LEU A 713 21.04 39.64 -31.28
CA LEU A 713 21.91 38.77 -32.08
C LEU A 713 22.51 39.46 -33.31
N ARG A 714 22.66 40.79 -33.31
CA ARG A 714 23.13 41.57 -34.49
C ARG A 714 24.36 40.97 -35.17
N ASP A 715 25.34 40.55 -34.38
CA ASP A 715 26.62 39.99 -34.87
C ASP A 715 26.65 38.45 -34.91
N GLN A 716 25.49 37.80 -34.76
CA GLN A 716 25.34 36.34 -34.68
C GLN A 716 24.28 35.83 -35.68
N PRO A 717 24.52 35.95 -36.99
CA PRO A 717 23.51 35.64 -38.01
C PRO A 717 23.12 34.16 -38.06
N ALA A 718 24.00 33.24 -37.63
CA ALA A 718 23.68 31.83 -37.48
C ALA A 718 22.64 31.57 -36.37
N GLU A 719 22.70 32.32 -35.27
CA GLU A 719 21.72 32.19 -34.18
C GLU A 719 20.39 32.88 -34.55
N GLN A 720 20.43 33.95 -35.36
CA GLN A 720 19.22 34.54 -35.95
C GLN A 720 18.47 33.54 -36.83
N MET A 721 19.20 32.73 -37.62
CA MET A 721 18.62 31.66 -38.44
C MET A 721 17.87 30.62 -37.61
N ARG A 722 18.37 30.30 -36.41
CA ARG A 722 17.63 29.46 -35.47
C ARG A 722 16.39 30.15 -34.97
N ILE A 723 16.47 31.39 -34.46
CA ILE A 723 15.26 32.11 -34.02
C ILE A 723 14.22 32.19 -35.14
N ALA A 724 14.64 32.42 -36.38
CA ALA A 724 13.76 32.44 -37.54
C ALA A 724 13.01 31.12 -37.73
N SER A 725 13.64 29.96 -37.48
CA SER A 725 12.95 28.67 -37.56
C SER A 725 11.89 28.51 -36.46
N TYR A 726 12.15 28.97 -35.23
CA TYR A 726 11.15 28.99 -34.14
C TYR A 726 9.97 29.93 -34.46
N VAL A 727 10.25 31.15 -34.93
CA VAL A 727 9.20 32.12 -35.29
C VAL A 727 8.36 31.58 -36.45
N SER A 728 8.99 31.00 -37.47
CA SER A 728 8.31 30.36 -38.61
C SER A 728 7.42 29.19 -38.16
N ALA A 729 7.90 28.35 -37.24
CA ALA A 729 7.13 27.23 -36.70
C ALA A 729 5.87 27.68 -35.92
N LEU A 730 5.87 28.90 -35.37
CA LEU A 730 4.71 29.55 -34.76
C LEU A 730 3.88 30.36 -35.74
N GLN A 731 4.15 30.26 -37.04
CA GLN A 731 3.53 31.03 -38.12
C GLN A 731 3.72 32.55 -37.99
N GLY A 732 4.77 32.97 -37.28
CA GLY A 732 5.11 34.37 -37.07
C GLY A 732 5.81 35.04 -38.25
N GLU A 733 5.87 36.36 -38.20
CA GLU A 733 6.56 37.21 -39.16
C GLU A 733 8.07 37.25 -38.86
N LEU A 734 8.88 36.79 -39.81
CA LEU A 734 10.34 36.72 -39.66
C LEU A 734 11.03 38.08 -39.73
N GLY A 735 10.37 39.05 -40.38
CA GLY A 735 10.96 40.35 -40.69
C GLY A 735 12.31 40.20 -41.39
N GLU A 736 13.33 40.80 -40.80
CA GLU A 736 14.70 40.83 -41.32
C GLU A 736 15.66 39.95 -40.49
N LEU A 737 15.14 38.96 -39.76
CA LEU A 737 16.00 37.89 -39.25
C LEU A 737 16.67 37.19 -40.43
N LYS A 738 17.92 36.78 -40.24
CA LYS A 738 18.58 35.88 -41.20
C LYS A 738 17.88 34.54 -41.17
N ILE A 739 17.55 33.96 -42.33
CA ILE A 739 16.74 32.74 -42.48
C ILE A 739 17.49 31.58 -43.14
N CYS A 740 18.56 31.88 -43.87
CA CYS A 740 19.38 30.90 -44.56
C CYS A 740 20.82 31.40 -44.70
N LYS A 741 21.71 30.46 -44.99
CA LYS A 741 23.12 30.71 -45.30
C LYS A 741 23.45 30.15 -46.68
N ILE A 742 24.14 30.92 -47.50
CA ILE A 742 24.61 30.49 -48.82
C ILE A 742 26.10 30.76 -48.86
N VAL A 743 26.88 29.69 -49.04
CA VAL A 743 28.34 29.75 -48.82
C VAL A 743 28.60 30.34 -47.43
N ASP A 744 29.22 31.52 -47.31
CA ASP A 744 29.58 32.16 -46.03
C ASP A 744 28.74 33.41 -45.69
N GLU A 745 27.71 33.70 -46.49
CA GLU A 745 26.82 34.84 -46.28
C GLU A 745 25.44 34.40 -45.77
N PHE A 746 24.81 35.26 -44.98
CA PHE A 746 23.51 35.03 -44.37
C PHE A 746 22.49 36.02 -44.90
N TYR A 747 21.33 35.50 -45.28
CA TYR A 747 20.29 36.28 -45.96
C TYR A 747 19.00 36.30 -45.13
N SER A 748 18.36 37.46 -45.06
CA SER A 748 16.97 37.61 -44.62
C SER A 748 16.01 37.17 -45.72
N LEU A 749 14.71 37.09 -45.42
CA LEU A 749 13.71 36.72 -46.42
C LEU A 749 13.72 37.68 -47.62
N THR A 750 13.84 38.98 -47.37
CA THR A 750 13.88 40.02 -48.40
C THR A 750 15.14 39.89 -49.25
N GLU A 751 16.31 39.80 -48.61
CA GLU A 751 17.61 39.68 -49.29
C GLU A 751 17.68 38.38 -50.11
N PHE A 752 17.16 37.28 -49.56
CA PHE A 752 17.13 35.99 -50.22
C PHE A 752 16.20 36.03 -51.44
N ALA A 753 15.00 36.61 -51.33
CA ALA A 753 14.07 36.76 -52.44
C ALA A 753 14.63 37.62 -53.59
N GLU A 754 15.47 38.61 -53.29
CA GLU A 754 16.18 39.39 -54.31
C GLU A 754 17.28 38.56 -54.97
N LEU A 755 18.06 37.82 -54.18
CA LEU A 755 19.09 36.93 -54.70
C LEU A 755 18.51 35.88 -55.67
N LEU A 756 17.37 35.29 -55.33
CA LEU A 756 16.66 34.30 -56.17
C LEU A 756 16.37 34.80 -57.59
N LYS A 757 16.19 36.11 -57.79
CA LYS A 757 15.92 36.69 -59.13
C LYS A 757 17.12 36.58 -60.07
N SER A 758 18.32 36.32 -59.53
CA SER A 758 19.60 36.31 -60.26
C SER A 758 20.21 34.92 -60.42
N ILE A 759 19.53 33.87 -59.95
CA ILE A 759 20.06 32.49 -59.90
C ILE A 759 19.14 31.55 -60.70
N ASP A 760 19.73 30.82 -61.67
CA ASP A 760 18.99 29.93 -62.58
C ASP A 760 18.60 28.58 -61.95
N GLY A 761 19.16 28.22 -60.78
CA GLY A 761 18.83 26.97 -60.09
C GLY A 761 19.57 26.78 -58.77
N ILE A 762 18.88 26.15 -57.80
CA ILE A 762 19.33 26.04 -56.40
C ILE A 762 19.23 24.59 -55.93
N TRP A 763 20.21 24.18 -55.14
CA TRP A 763 20.23 22.90 -54.44
C TRP A 763 19.96 23.15 -52.96
N LEU A 764 18.84 22.61 -52.48
CA LEU A 764 18.49 22.63 -51.07
C LEU A 764 19.14 21.44 -50.39
N ALA A 765 19.89 21.69 -49.33
CA ALA A 765 20.53 20.66 -48.53
C ALA A 765 20.07 20.79 -47.08
N GLU A 766 19.58 19.69 -46.52
CA GLU A 766 19.28 19.58 -45.08
C GLU A 766 20.64 19.57 -44.34
N GLY A 767 20.87 20.63 -43.56
CA GLY A 767 22.10 21.02 -42.86
C GLY A 767 22.85 19.97 -42.03
N TYR A 768 22.26 18.85 -41.61
CA TYR A 768 22.98 17.79 -40.89
C TYR A 768 24.00 17.15 -41.84
N SER A 769 23.67 17.09 -43.12
CA SER A 769 24.55 16.56 -44.17
C SER A 769 25.76 17.47 -44.42
N ILE A 770 25.60 18.80 -44.28
CA ILE A 770 26.66 19.79 -44.54
C ILE A 770 27.60 19.90 -43.33
N SER A 771 27.05 20.03 -42.12
CA SER A 771 27.83 20.14 -40.88
C SER A 771 28.66 18.88 -40.61
N HIS A 772 28.10 17.69 -40.88
CA HIS A 772 28.83 16.42 -40.80
C HIS A 772 29.91 16.33 -41.88
N ALA A 773 29.62 16.73 -43.13
CA ALA A 773 30.61 16.78 -44.20
C ALA A 773 31.80 17.70 -43.87
N GLU A 774 31.57 18.86 -43.25
CA GLU A 774 32.64 19.80 -42.86
C GLU A 774 33.50 19.31 -41.69
N THR A 775 32.89 18.54 -40.79
CA THR A 775 33.61 17.97 -39.64
C THR A 775 34.59 16.87 -40.08
N TYR A 776 34.27 16.14 -41.15
CA TYR A 776 35.06 14.98 -41.61
C TYR A 776 35.84 15.19 -42.92
N LEU A 777 35.46 16.17 -43.76
CA LEU A 777 36.17 16.52 -44.98
C LEU A 777 37.00 17.79 -44.76
N LYS A 778 38.33 17.70 -44.92
CA LYS A 778 39.20 18.88 -44.92
C LYS A 778 38.93 19.69 -46.19
N GLN A 779 38.07 20.71 -46.07
CA GLN A 779 37.67 21.67 -47.11
C GLN A 779 36.78 21.10 -48.24
N PRO A 780 35.49 20.87 -48.00
CA PRO A 780 34.54 20.64 -49.09
C PRO A 780 34.45 21.89 -49.98
N LYS A 781 34.57 21.75 -51.31
CA LYS A 781 34.28 22.83 -52.26
C LYS A 781 32.77 23.09 -52.25
N ARG A 782 32.35 24.18 -51.59
CA ARG A 782 30.95 24.64 -51.63
C ARG A 782 30.65 25.22 -53.02
N CYS A 783 29.62 24.72 -53.69
CA CYS A 783 29.09 25.36 -54.89
C CYS A 783 28.25 26.59 -54.49
N ALA A 784 28.25 27.64 -55.30
CA ALA A 784 27.53 28.90 -55.04
C ALA A 784 26.00 28.74 -54.93
N ASN A 785 25.48 27.55 -55.23
CA ASN A 785 24.04 27.28 -55.33
C ASN A 785 23.53 26.35 -54.21
N ILE A 786 24.33 26.07 -53.17
CA ILE A 786 23.90 25.26 -52.01
C ILE A 786 23.37 26.20 -50.92
N ILE A 787 22.11 26.00 -50.51
CA ILE A 787 21.51 26.69 -49.38
C ILE A 787 21.56 25.80 -48.15
N GLU A 788 22.12 26.34 -47.07
CA GLU A 788 22.02 25.79 -45.72
C GLU A 788 20.84 26.48 -45.01
N VAL A 789 19.86 25.68 -44.61
CA VAL A 789 18.73 26.09 -43.77
C VAL A 789 18.83 25.35 -42.43
N SER A 790 18.20 25.90 -41.38
CA SER A 790 18.11 25.22 -40.09
C SER A 790 17.45 23.84 -40.25
N ASP A 791 18.12 22.79 -39.78
CA ASP A 791 17.71 21.37 -39.92
C ASP A 791 16.43 20.98 -39.19
N ASP A 792 16.20 21.60 -38.03
CA ASP A 792 15.10 21.20 -37.17
C ASP A 792 13.97 22.22 -37.29
N THR A 793 12.76 21.73 -37.61
CA THR A 793 11.55 22.45 -37.16
C THR A 793 11.53 22.31 -35.64
N PRO A 794 11.84 23.38 -34.87
CA PRO A 794 12.04 23.22 -33.44
C PRO A 794 10.72 22.84 -32.77
N ASP A 795 10.73 21.82 -31.91
CA ASP A 795 9.56 21.47 -31.11
C ASP A 795 9.45 22.46 -29.95
N ILE A 796 8.78 23.60 -30.16
CA ILE A 796 8.64 24.68 -29.16
C ILE A 796 7.79 24.19 -27.99
N PHE A 797 6.75 23.42 -28.31
CA PHE A 797 5.84 22.77 -27.37
C PHE A 797 5.95 21.27 -27.57
N SER A 798 6.10 20.48 -26.50
CA SER A 798 6.31 19.04 -26.62
C SER A 798 5.29 18.32 -27.54
N LYS A 799 5.70 17.26 -28.25
CA LYS A 799 4.85 16.38 -29.09
C LYS A 799 3.46 16.04 -28.52
N ASN A 800 3.29 15.95 -27.20
CA ASN A 800 2.03 15.65 -26.54
C ASN A 800 1.00 16.80 -26.57
N ILE A 801 1.39 18.01 -26.98
CA ILE A 801 0.59 19.25 -26.91
C ILE A 801 0.04 19.66 -28.30
N ARG A 802 0.58 19.09 -29.39
CA ARG A 802 0.26 19.45 -30.79
C ARG A 802 -1.22 19.36 -31.18
N GLY A 803 -2.01 18.50 -30.53
CA GLY A 803 -3.39 18.21 -30.94
C GLY A 803 -4.42 19.33 -30.74
N VAL A 804 -4.05 20.45 -30.11
CA VAL A 804 -5.00 21.53 -29.72
C VAL A 804 -4.67 22.89 -30.36
N ILE A 805 -3.46 23.06 -30.92
CA ILE A 805 -2.99 24.32 -31.54
C ILE A 805 -2.91 24.19 -33.09
N GLY A 806 -3.56 23.16 -33.65
CA GLY A 806 -3.54 22.84 -35.08
C GLY A 806 -4.70 23.43 -35.85
#